data_AF-A0A8H5SFM9-F1
#
_entry.id   AF-A0A8H5SFM9-F1
#
_cell.length_a   1.000
_cell.length_b   1.000
_cell.length_c   1.000
_cell.angle_alpha   90.00
_cell.angle_beta   90.00
_cell.angle_gamma   90.00
#
_symmetry.space_group_name_H-M   'P 1'
#
loop_
_entity.id
_entity.type
_entity.pdbx_description
1 polymer ?
#
loop_
_entity_poly.entity_id
_entity_poly.type
_entity_poly.pdbx_seq_one_letter_code
_entity_poly.pdbx_strand_id
1 'polypeptide(L)'
;MSTAEIDPTPSNRRKGQQLERKPNSARVRAGAKQQEEYAPILDFTVQISNYLRNNRQEGLEARLARIEEQLQIVLNAAKDAQTARPDDQPSPSDSTESVLNNSANFEEMAKRGFVWKFDPVNPAVYQGPQPNILELPPLDEILPIVDHYFTTFNGVIPLFQQPEFMKLLSTWYKQPETRDRASWAAIQTVLAIGYRTPQLSLRDSQSVHIEKADQCLRNAQTVVSELVTRDEDLLGVQILLGIVMLFQNSRDPKPASVLIGTAVRLAHRLKLHSQEAAMQFPAAEAEQRSRVFWIAYTLDKDICLRAQTPSCQFDEDIDISLPALAPPDSVGLIWTQNGQVHFNYHRRRVELAYIQGKVYDLLYSNRSSKVTAQERQRRVTRLQSMLDQWYERIPNVFHIEHVAATVGPSQLVQMTKMHHAFLLTEVMNHGIYSHNAEWVKRISSFSRATITSVGNLENRGFDGAGKCQDQAPPLPEGWNHCVDVSRGCMKLFQEATPTECLICCSHFSALIVLLANMILNPGHNSIHIDQHLSVKALDLFDKLLKIIDDEAFRALRSVVGELSQRAQTAVAVYREELKGSGKDVFEALNVDDVAVQEADFLPAGDMFEGLEGPFVGLDGPFVGLSGELERGFGDGMSFMDGGMLDMEFMR
;
A
#
# COMPACT_ATOMS: atom_id res chain seq x y z
N MET A 1 -22.95 3.66 82.56
CA MET A 1 -23.33 4.09 81.20
C MET A 1 -22.74 3.08 80.25
N SER A 2 -23.25 1.84 80.16
CA SER A 2 -24.60 1.43 79.76
C SER A 2 -24.81 1.69 78.25
N THR A 3 -24.74 0.70 77.35
CA THR A 3 -25.54 -0.55 77.15
C THR A 3 -26.93 -0.30 76.54
N ALA A 4 -27.49 -1.13 75.65
CA ALA A 4 -26.98 -2.20 74.78
C ALA A 4 -28.13 -2.70 73.84
N GLU A 5 -27.82 -3.63 72.92
CA GLU A 5 -28.68 -4.72 72.40
C GLU A 5 -30.00 -4.46 71.62
N ILE A 6 -29.97 -4.85 70.33
CA ILE A 6 -30.72 -5.97 69.68
C ILE A 6 -32.26 -6.11 69.90
N ASP A 7 -32.98 -6.03 68.75
CA ASP A 7 -34.13 -6.83 68.21
C ASP A 7 -35.12 -7.57 69.18
N PRO A 8 -36.46 -7.56 68.91
CA PRO A 8 -37.02 -8.65 68.07
C PRO A 8 -38.34 -8.36 67.28
N THR A 9 -38.65 -9.24 66.31
CA THR A 9 -40.02 -9.47 65.76
C THR A 9 -40.74 -10.61 66.53
N PRO A 10 -42.10 -10.72 66.60
CA PRO A 10 -42.89 -11.33 65.50
C PRO A 10 -44.44 -11.04 65.44
N SER A 11 -45.13 -11.69 64.47
CA SER A 11 -46.48 -12.32 64.59
C SER A 11 -47.83 -11.60 64.23
N ASN A 12 -48.25 -11.80 62.97
CA ASN A 12 -49.57 -12.35 62.51
C ASN A 12 -50.96 -11.61 62.55
N ARG A 13 -51.63 -11.69 61.38
CA ARG A 13 -53.05 -12.10 61.08
C ARG A 13 -54.21 -11.09 60.87
N ARG A 14 -54.86 -11.30 59.69
CA ARG A 14 -56.30 -11.19 59.29
C ARG A 14 -56.87 -9.90 58.62
N LYS A 15 -56.94 -9.98 57.28
CA LYS A 15 -58.09 -9.74 56.36
C LYS A 15 -59.17 -8.69 56.70
N GLY A 16 -59.42 -7.75 55.78
CA GLY A 16 -60.69 -7.01 55.68
C GLY A 16 -60.83 -6.04 54.48
N GLN A 17 -61.57 -6.45 53.44
CA GLN A 17 -62.24 -5.65 52.38
C GLN A 17 -61.55 -4.40 51.74
N GLN A 18 -61.36 -4.45 50.42
CA GLN A 18 -61.39 -3.27 49.53
C GLN A 18 -62.59 -3.38 48.58
N LEU A 19 -63.13 -2.25 48.10
CA LEU A 19 -64.31 -2.24 47.24
C LEU A 19 -63.98 -2.57 45.77
N GLU A 20 -64.85 -3.35 45.13
CA GLU A 20 -64.80 -3.60 43.69
C GLU A 20 -65.13 -2.34 42.87
N ARG A 21 -64.37 -2.11 41.78
CA ARG A 21 -64.86 -1.37 40.61
C ARG A 21 -64.87 -2.33 39.42
N LYS A 22 -66.05 -2.61 38.86
CA LYS A 22 -66.21 -3.56 37.75
C LYS A 22 -65.54 -3.01 36.47
N PRO A 23 -64.71 -3.80 35.76
CA PRO A 23 -64.16 -3.40 34.46
C PRO A 23 -65.24 -3.41 33.37
N ASN A 24 -65.09 -2.52 32.39
CA ASN A 24 -66.11 -2.27 31.36
C ASN A 24 -66.01 -3.28 30.20
N SER A 25 -67.09 -4.06 29.98
CA SER A 25 -67.08 -5.27 29.13
C SER A 25 -66.83 -5.02 27.64
N ALA A 26 -67.05 -3.78 27.15
CA ALA A 26 -66.82 -3.41 25.75
C ALA A 26 -65.37 -3.60 25.30
N ARG A 27 -64.38 -3.34 26.17
CA ARG A 27 -62.95 -3.33 25.79
C ARG A 27 -62.36 -4.73 25.57
N VAL A 28 -62.95 -5.76 26.19
CA VAL A 28 -62.49 -7.16 26.08
C VAL A 28 -62.86 -7.77 24.72
N ARG A 29 -64.04 -7.43 24.17
CA ARG A 29 -64.49 -7.94 22.86
C ARG A 29 -63.69 -7.39 21.67
N ALA A 30 -63.06 -6.22 21.81
CA ALA A 30 -62.22 -5.65 20.75
C ALA A 30 -60.90 -6.43 20.59
N GLY A 31 -60.20 -6.73 21.70
CA GLY A 31 -58.94 -7.48 21.67
C GLY A 31 -59.08 -8.91 21.15
N ALA A 32 -60.15 -9.61 21.55
CA ALA A 32 -60.42 -10.98 21.09
C ALA A 32 -60.50 -11.08 19.56
N LYS A 33 -61.23 -10.18 18.89
CA LYS A 33 -61.36 -10.19 17.42
C LYS A 33 -60.04 -9.94 16.70
N GLN A 34 -59.15 -9.10 17.24
CA GLN A 34 -57.83 -8.88 16.63
C GLN A 34 -56.88 -10.07 16.83
N GLN A 35 -57.11 -10.95 17.81
CA GLN A 35 -56.30 -12.16 17.97
C GLN A 35 -56.76 -13.31 17.05
N GLU A 36 -58.06 -13.42 16.76
CA GLU A 36 -58.58 -14.43 15.81
C GLU A 36 -58.12 -14.15 14.37
N GLU A 37 -57.97 -12.88 13.97
CA GLU A 37 -57.63 -12.49 12.60
C GLU A 37 -56.13 -12.61 12.25
N TYR A 38 -55.24 -12.56 13.25
CA TYR A 38 -53.78 -12.68 13.06
C TYR A 38 -53.23 -14.11 13.19
N ALA A 39 -53.99 -15.04 13.80
CA ALA A 39 -53.53 -16.42 14.02
C ALA A 39 -53.13 -17.18 12.73
N PRO A 40 -53.88 -17.11 11.61
CA PRO A 40 -53.52 -17.83 10.37
C PRO A 40 -52.23 -17.32 9.73
N ILE A 41 -51.94 -16.02 9.87
CA ILE A 41 -50.77 -15.36 9.27
C ILE A 41 -49.50 -15.79 10.00
N LEU A 42 -49.57 -15.93 11.33
CA LEU A 42 -48.42 -16.36 12.14
C LEU A 42 -48.02 -17.81 11.82
N ASP A 43 -49.00 -18.72 11.72
CA ASP A 43 -48.77 -20.13 11.40
C ASP A 43 -48.19 -20.30 9.98
N PHE A 44 -48.74 -19.61 8.98
CA PHE A 44 -48.20 -19.60 7.61
C PHE A 44 -46.73 -19.10 7.55
N THR A 45 -46.40 -18.08 8.34
CA THR A 45 -45.02 -17.55 8.43
C THR A 45 -44.06 -18.57 9.06
N VAL A 46 -44.49 -19.29 10.10
CA VAL A 46 -43.72 -20.38 10.72
C VAL A 46 -43.52 -21.54 9.76
N GLN A 47 -44.55 -21.92 9.00
CA GLN A 47 -44.47 -22.98 7.99
C GLN A 47 -43.46 -22.64 6.89
N ILE A 48 -43.46 -21.41 6.36
CA ILE A 48 -42.44 -20.94 5.40
C ILE A 48 -41.04 -20.97 6.01
N SER A 49 -40.86 -20.51 7.26
CA SER A 49 -39.55 -20.53 7.93
C SER A 49 -39.02 -21.95 8.12
N ASN A 50 -39.90 -22.92 8.43
CA ASN A 50 -39.52 -24.32 8.59
C ASN A 50 -39.22 -24.99 7.24
N TYR A 51 -40.02 -24.71 6.20
CA TYR A 51 -39.78 -25.19 4.84
C TYR A 51 -38.43 -24.69 4.28
N LEU A 52 -38.12 -23.40 4.46
CA LEU A 52 -36.83 -22.82 4.06
C LEU A 52 -35.65 -23.35 4.89
N ARG A 53 -35.86 -23.71 6.17
CA ARG A 53 -34.83 -24.36 6.99
C ARG A 53 -34.56 -25.78 6.52
N ASN A 54 -35.60 -26.57 6.27
CA ASN A 54 -35.47 -27.96 5.81
C ASN A 54 -34.81 -28.03 4.43
N ASN A 55 -35.29 -27.25 3.44
CA ASN A 55 -34.66 -27.19 2.11
C ASN A 55 -33.19 -26.74 2.17
N ARG A 56 -32.82 -25.84 3.10
CA ARG A 56 -31.42 -25.44 3.32
C ARG A 56 -30.61 -26.58 3.93
N GLN A 57 -31.18 -27.38 4.82
CA GLN A 57 -30.51 -28.52 5.44
C GLN A 57 -30.33 -29.67 4.44
N GLU A 58 -31.36 -30.06 3.69
CA GLU A 58 -31.25 -31.03 2.58
C GLU A 58 -30.20 -30.58 1.54
N GLY A 59 -30.19 -29.29 1.20
CA GLY A 59 -29.19 -28.68 0.31
C GLY A 59 -27.76 -28.62 0.88
N LEU A 60 -27.59 -28.72 2.20
CA LEU A 60 -26.28 -28.86 2.86
C LEU A 60 -25.85 -30.32 2.95
N GLU A 61 -26.74 -31.22 3.36
CA GLU A 61 -26.49 -32.66 3.44
C GLU A 61 -26.15 -33.24 2.05
N ALA A 62 -26.86 -32.84 1.00
CA ALA A 62 -26.55 -33.21 -0.38
C ALA A 62 -25.22 -32.61 -0.90
N ARG A 63 -24.72 -31.51 -0.31
CA ARG A 63 -23.37 -31.00 -0.60
C ARG A 63 -22.30 -31.77 0.17
N LEU A 64 -22.58 -32.14 1.41
CA LEU A 64 -21.66 -32.86 2.30
C LEU A 64 -21.40 -34.27 1.76
N ALA A 65 -22.44 -35.00 1.35
CA ALA A 65 -22.31 -36.30 0.70
C ALA A 65 -21.45 -36.28 -0.59
N ARG A 66 -21.54 -35.22 -1.41
CA ARG A 66 -20.69 -35.05 -2.59
C ARG A 66 -19.22 -34.79 -2.24
N ILE A 67 -18.95 -34.10 -1.13
CA ILE A 67 -17.59 -33.86 -0.65
C ILE A 67 -16.99 -35.16 -0.10
N GLU A 68 -17.79 -35.96 0.62
CA GLU A 68 -17.38 -37.29 1.12
C GLU A 68 -17.09 -38.27 -0.04
N GLU A 69 -17.93 -38.28 -1.09
CA GLU A 69 -17.72 -39.06 -2.31
C GLU A 69 -16.39 -38.67 -3.02
N GLN A 70 -16.14 -37.37 -3.18
CA GLN A 70 -14.88 -36.87 -3.76
C GLN A 70 -13.66 -37.22 -2.90
N LEU A 71 -13.76 -37.12 -1.57
CA LEU A 71 -12.71 -37.54 -0.64
C LEU A 71 -12.40 -39.04 -0.75
N GLN A 72 -13.43 -39.88 -0.90
CA GLN A 72 -13.26 -41.32 -1.05
C GLN A 72 -12.59 -41.70 -2.37
N ILE A 73 -12.85 -40.96 -3.46
CA ILE A 73 -12.14 -41.12 -4.75
C ILE A 73 -10.65 -40.80 -4.59
N VAL A 74 -10.30 -39.67 -3.94
CA VAL A 74 -8.90 -39.28 -3.68
C VAL A 74 -8.18 -40.29 -2.77
N LEU A 75 -8.85 -40.79 -1.72
CA LEU A 75 -8.32 -41.82 -0.83
C LEU A 75 -8.07 -43.17 -1.50
N ASN A 76 -8.81 -43.49 -2.57
CA ASN A 76 -8.58 -44.70 -3.35
C ASN A 76 -7.39 -44.51 -4.30
N ALA A 77 -7.36 -43.41 -5.07
CA ALA A 77 -6.23 -43.08 -5.95
C ALA A 77 -4.89 -43.00 -5.18
N ALA A 78 -4.90 -42.49 -3.95
CA ALA A 78 -3.71 -42.45 -3.08
C ALA A 78 -3.23 -43.85 -2.63
N LYS A 79 -4.11 -44.86 -2.56
CA LYS A 79 -3.72 -46.25 -2.28
C LYS A 79 -3.17 -46.95 -3.52
N ASP A 80 -3.78 -46.68 -4.68
CA ASP A 80 -3.32 -47.23 -5.96
C ASP A 80 -1.91 -46.72 -6.31
N ALA A 81 -1.62 -45.46 -5.99
CA ALA A 81 -0.28 -44.88 -6.10
C ALA A 81 0.77 -45.49 -5.16
N GLN A 82 0.36 -46.12 -4.04
CA GLN A 82 1.28 -46.71 -3.04
C GLN A 82 1.64 -48.19 -3.32
N THR A 83 0.96 -48.84 -4.27
CA THR A 83 1.22 -50.26 -4.60
C THR A 83 2.17 -50.46 -5.79
N ALA A 84 2.51 -49.38 -6.52
CA ALA A 84 3.38 -49.43 -7.69
C ALA A 84 4.88 -49.21 -7.32
N ARG A 85 5.67 -50.30 -7.30
CA ARG A 85 7.14 -50.26 -7.31
C ARG A 85 7.70 -50.50 -8.72
N PRO A 86 8.81 -49.84 -9.06
CA PRO A 86 9.87 -50.39 -9.90
C PRO A 86 11.17 -50.61 -9.09
N ASP A 87 11.77 -51.78 -9.22
CA ASP A 87 13.12 -52.10 -8.73
C ASP A 87 14.13 -52.10 -9.92
N ASP A 88 15.41 -52.26 -9.60
CA ASP A 88 16.60 -52.49 -10.44
C ASP A 88 17.34 -51.33 -11.16
N GLN A 89 18.66 -51.35 -10.90
CA GLN A 89 19.78 -50.53 -11.38
C GLN A 89 20.56 -51.32 -12.49
N PRO A 90 21.70 -50.88 -13.12
CA PRO A 90 22.80 -50.08 -12.54
C PRO A 90 23.52 -49.05 -13.45
N SER A 91 24.55 -48.42 -12.87
CA SER A 91 25.42 -47.34 -13.40
C SER A 91 26.54 -47.82 -14.35
N PRO A 92 27.37 -46.90 -14.89
CA PRO A 92 28.71 -46.67 -14.28
C PRO A 92 29.17 -45.18 -14.21
N SER A 93 30.38 -44.95 -13.67
CA SER A 93 31.09 -43.66 -13.45
C SER A 93 31.90 -43.20 -14.70
N ASP A 94 32.78 -42.17 -14.75
CA ASP A 94 33.62 -41.39 -13.79
C ASP A 94 34.15 -40.08 -14.51
N SER A 95 34.92 -39.07 -14.03
CA SER A 95 35.68 -38.77 -12.79
C SER A 95 36.12 -37.26 -12.74
N THR A 96 37.00 -36.89 -11.78
CA THR A 96 38.06 -35.82 -11.78
C THR A 96 37.75 -34.29 -11.86
N GLU A 97 37.43 -33.73 -10.69
CA GLU A 97 38.17 -32.70 -9.90
C GLU A 97 38.91 -31.44 -10.47
N SER A 98 38.76 -30.34 -9.69
CA SER A 98 39.66 -29.16 -9.49
C SER A 98 39.64 -28.06 -10.58
N VAL A 99 39.65 -26.75 -10.25
CA VAL A 99 40.43 -26.03 -9.22
C VAL A 99 39.59 -25.16 -8.25
N LEU A 100 40.15 -24.94 -7.06
CA LEU A 100 39.70 -24.18 -5.87
C LEU A 100 39.69 -22.64 -6.08
N ASN A 101 39.15 -21.74 -5.23
CA ASN A 101 38.40 -21.85 -3.97
C ASN A 101 37.59 -20.56 -3.70
N ASN A 102 36.44 -20.64 -3.02
CA ASN A 102 35.87 -19.58 -2.11
C ASN A 102 34.47 -19.91 -1.53
N SER A 103 33.99 -21.15 -1.62
CA SER A 103 32.62 -21.56 -1.24
C SER A 103 32.41 -21.92 0.24
N ALA A 104 33.48 -22.00 1.04
CA ALA A 104 33.50 -22.73 2.32
C ALA A 104 32.46 -22.30 3.37
N ASN A 105 32.01 -21.04 3.38
CA ASN A 105 31.11 -20.53 4.42
C ASN A 105 29.63 -20.95 4.23
N PHE A 106 29.19 -21.28 3.01
CA PHE A 106 27.78 -21.64 2.76
C PHE A 106 27.45 -23.09 3.11
N GLU A 107 28.42 -24.00 2.95
CA GLU A 107 28.18 -25.43 3.10
C GLU A 107 28.03 -25.89 4.57
N GLU A 108 28.54 -25.09 5.53
CA GLU A 108 28.32 -25.34 6.96
C GLU A 108 26.90 -24.95 7.40
N MET A 109 26.30 -23.92 6.79
CA MET A 109 24.90 -23.53 7.07
C MET A 109 23.94 -24.66 6.68
N ALA A 110 24.14 -25.28 5.51
CA ALA A 110 23.31 -26.39 5.03
C ALA A 110 23.34 -27.62 5.96
N LYS A 111 24.46 -27.86 6.66
CA LYS A 111 24.65 -29.02 7.55
C LYS A 111 24.00 -28.86 8.93
N ARG A 112 23.50 -27.67 9.31
CA ARG A 112 22.92 -27.39 10.64
C ARG A 112 21.40 -27.63 10.77
N GLY A 113 20.74 -28.14 9.74
CA GLY A 113 19.43 -28.80 9.88
C GLY A 113 18.23 -27.93 10.29
N PHE A 114 18.27 -26.62 10.05
CA PHE A 114 17.10 -25.76 10.22
C PHE A 114 16.05 -26.03 9.14
N VAL A 115 15.00 -26.78 9.49
CA VAL A 115 13.78 -26.86 8.68
C VAL A 115 13.01 -25.55 8.82
N TRP A 116 13.31 -24.59 7.96
CA TRP A 116 12.60 -23.31 7.88
C TRP A 116 11.12 -23.56 7.53
N LYS A 117 10.23 -23.39 8.52
CA LYS A 117 8.77 -23.32 8.31
C LYS A 117 8.32 -21.87 8.23
N PHE A 118 8.74 -21.21 7.16
CA PHE A 118 8.07 -20.03 6.63
C PHE A 118 7.49 -20.40 5.27
N ASP A 119 6.17 -20.26 5.10
CA ASP A 119 5.50 -20.43 3.82
C ASP A 119 5.38 -19.05 3.14
N PRO A 120 6.18 -18.75 2.10
CA PRO A 120 6.12 -17.46 1.42
C PRO A 120 4.88 -17.30 0.53
N VAL A 121 4.08 -18.36 0.34
CA VAL A 121 2.87 -18.35 -0.51
C VAL A 121 1.60 -18.01 0.30
N ASN A 122 1.62 -18.21 1.62
CA ASN A 122 0.51 -17.92 2.52
C ASN A 122 0.91 -16.96 3.66
N PRO A 123 0.74 -15.63 3.50
CA PRO A 123 1.10 -14.63 4.52
C PRO A 123 0.07 -14.56 5.66
N ALA A 124 -0.26 -15.70 6.26
CA ALA A 124 -1.18 -15.77 7.39
C ALA A 124 -0.65 -14.94 8.58
N VAL A 125 -1.55 -14.28 9.32
CA VAL A 125 -1.23 -13.74 10.65
C VAL A 125 -0.63 -14.88 11.48
N TYR A 126 0.60 -14.67 11.97
CA TYR A 126 1.46 -15.73 12.52
C TYR A 126 0.70 -16.73 13.42
N GLN A 127 0.55 -17.96 12.92
CA GLN A 127 -0.12 -19.07 13.62
C GLN A 127 0.87 -20.01 14.35
N GLY A 128 2.15 -19.64 14.43
CA GLY A 128 3.14 -20.39 15.18
C GLY A 128 2.88 -20.30 16.71
N PRO A 129 3.59 -21.12 17.51
CA PRO A 129 3.53 -21.00 18.96
C PRO A 129 3.94 -19.57 19.36
N GLN A 130 3.19 -18.97 20.30
CA GLN A 130 3.61 -17.70 20.87
C GLN A 130 5.00 -17.86 21.51
N PRO A 131 5.90 -16.87 21.40
CA PRO A 131 7.15 -16.90 22.14
C PRO A 131 6.84 -16.92 23.64
N ASN A 132 7.15 -18.05 24.29
CA ASN A 132 6.91 -18.25 25.73
C ASN A 132 7.78 -17.35 26.62
N ILE A 133 8.68 -16.56 26.03
CA ILE A 133 9.58 -15.65 26.71
C ILE A 133 9.60 -14.33 25.93
N LEU A 134 9.26 -13.22 26.59
CA LEU A 134 9.33 -11.88 26.01
C LEU A 134 10.78 -11.38 26.06
N GLU A 135 11.67 -12.03 25.32
CA GLU A 135 13.08 -11.67 25.28
C GLU A 135 13.32 -10.42 24.43
N LEU A 136 14.29 -9.62 24.88
CA LEU A 136 14.98 -8.60 24.10
C LEU A 136 16.49 -8.75 24.37
N PRO A 137 17.36 -8.36 23.43
CA PRO A 137 18.80 -8.30 23.68
C PRO A 137 19.16 -7.31 24.81
N PRO A 138 20.42 -7.27 25.26
CA PRO A 138 20.93 -6.24 26.17
C PRO A 138 20.60 -4.81 25.72
N LEU A 139 20.38 -3.90 26.68
CA LEU A 139 20.00 -2.51 26.39
C LEU A 139 21.07 -1.78 25.58
N ASP A 140 22.34 -2.06 25.83
CA ASP A 140 23.51 -1.53 25.11
C ASP A 140 23.61 -2.03 23.66
N GLU A 141 23.07 -3.22 23.33
CA GLU A 141 22.94 -3.66 21.93
C GLU A 141 21.83 -2.92 21.20
N ILE A 142 20.67 -2.68 21.85
CA ILE A 142 19.49 -2.15 21.17
C ILE A 142 19.37 -0.62 21.17
N LEU A 143 19.94 0.06 22.16
CA LEU A 143 19.86 1.52 22.30
C LEU A 143 20.37 2.27 21.06
N PRO A 144 21.51 1.91 20.42
CA PRO A 144 21.96 2.58 19.19
C PRO A 144 20.96 2.47 18.03
N ILE A 145 20.15 1.40 17.97
CA ILE A 145 19.13 1.18 16.92
C ILE A 145 17.87 2.00 17.22
N VAL A 146 17.52 2.16 18.50
CA VAL A 146 16.43 3.05 18.96
C VAL A 146 16.79 4.51 18.67
N ASP A 147 18.02 4.93 19.00
CA ASP A 147 18.49 6.29 18.73
C ASP A 147 18.58 6.57 17.21
N HIS A 148 19.04 5.59 16.41
CA HIS A 148 19.01 5.66 14.94
C HIS A 148 17.58 5.79 14.40
N TYR A 149 16.63 5.00 14.92
CA TYR A 149 15.21 5.09 14.53
C TYR A 149 14.64 6.49 14.80
N PHE A 150 14.89 7.07 15.98
CA PHE A 150 14.35 8.38 16.31
C PHE A 150 14.97 9.51 15.49
N THR A 151 16.29 9.45 15.25
CA THR A 151 17.03 10.47 14.50
C THR A 151 16.80 10.42 12.98
N THR A 152 16.43 9.27 12.41
CA THR A 152 16.32 9.10 10.94
C THR A 152 14.90 8.82 10.43
N PHE A 153 14.10 8.01 11.13
CA PHE A 153 12.76 7.65 10.69
C PHE A 153 11.69 8.47 11.41
N ASN A 154 11.66 8.45 12.74
CA ASN A 154 10.59 9.07 13.52
C ASN A 154 10.58 10.59 13.43
N GLY A 155 11.76 11.22 13.26
CA GLY A 155 11.87 12.65 12.97
C GLY A 155 11.17 13.10 11.68
N VAL A 156 10.84 12.17 10.76
CA VAL A 156 10.15 12.44 9.49
C VAL A 156 8.74 11.83 9.46
N ILE A 157 8.54 10.67 10.07
CA ILE A 157 7.25 9.95 10.18
C ILE A 157 7.00 9.65 11.67
N PRO A 158 6.35 10.56 12.42
CA PRO A 158 6.36 10.56 13.88
C PRO A 158 5.37 9.60 14.53
N LEU A 159 5.66 8.31 14.39
CA LEU A 159 4.84 7.22 14.91
C LEU A 159 4.81 7.21 16.46
N PHE A 160 5.93 7.55 17.12
CA PHE A 160 6.04 7.60 18.58
C PHE A 160 6.58 8.96 19.07
N GLN A 161 6.21 9.34 20.30
CA GLN A 161 6.83 10.47 21.00
C GLN A 161 8.08 9.96 21.73
N GLN A 162 9.25 10.57 21.49
CA GLN A 162 10.54 10.00 21.94
C GLN A 162 10.70 9.91 23.46
N PRO A 163 10.40 10.94 24.28
CA PRO A 163 10.55 10.85 25.74
C PRO A 163 9.71 9.73 26.37
N GLU A 164 8.49 9.54 25.86
CA GLU A 164 7.52 8.55 26.30
C GLU A 164 7.96 7.13 25.93
N PHE A 165 8.47 6.95 24.70
CA PHE A 165 9.06 5.67 24.29
C PHE A 165 10.33 5.35 25.08
N MET A 166 11.21 6.33 25.31
CA MET A 166 12.43 6.13 26.10
C MET A 166 12.13 5.85 27.57
N LYS A 167 11.02 6.39 28.10
CA LYS A 167 10.47 6.00 29.40
C LYS A 167 9.97 4.55 29.40
N LEU A 168 9.19 4.14 28.39
CA LEU A 168 8.72 2.76 28.22
C LEU A 168 9.90 1.77 28.14
N LEU A 169 10.90 2.07 27.33
CA LEU A 169 12.14 1.31 27.21
C LEU A 169 12.90 1.25 28.54
N SER A 170 13.04 2.37 29.24
CA SER A 170 13.68 2.40 30.55
C SER A 170 12.90 1.60 31.61
N THR A 171 11.57 1.58 31.56
CA THR A 171 10.74 0.75 32.45
C THR A 171 10.97 -0.72 32.15
N TRP A 172 10.96 -1.12 30.87
CA TRP A 172 11.16 -2.51 30.44
C TRP A 172 12.40 -3.19 31.05
N TYR A 173 13.54 -2.49 31.10
CA TYR A 173 14.78 -3.02 31.67
C TYR A 173 14.89 -2.88 33.20
N LYS A 174 14.19 -1.92 33.82
CA LYS A 174 14.26 -1.66 35.27
C LYS A 174 13.21 -2.41 36.09
N GLN A 175 12.06 -2.75 35.50
CA GLN A 175 10.89 -3.33 36.16
C GLN A 175 10.38 -4.56 35.37
N PRO A 176 11.07 -5.72 35.45
CA PRO A 176 10.66 -6.94 34.75
C PRO A 176 9.23 -7.40 35.10
N GLU A 177 8.74 -7.05 36.29
CA GLU A 177 7.40 -7.33 36.80
C GLU A 177 6.28 -6.51 36.14
N THR A 178 6.60 -5.41 35.45
CA THR A 178 5.61 -4.58 34.73
C THR A 178 5.61 -4.82 33.21
N ARG A 179 6.24 -5.91 32.74
CA ARG A 179 6.39 -6.20 31.30
C ARG A 179 5.10 -6.75 30.69
N ASP A 180 4.56 -6.03 29.71
CA ASP A 180 3.40 -6.44 28.91
C ASP A 180 3.75 -6.68 27.43
N ARG A 181 2.83 -7.32 26.69
CA ARG A 181 3.05 -7.71 25.29
C ARG A 181 2.98 -6.53 24.31
N ALA A 182 2.25 -5.46 24.62
CA ALA A 182 2.19 -4.27 23.77
C ALA A 182 3.47 -3.43 23.90
N SER A 183 4.00 -3.20 25.12
CA SER A 183 5.30 -2.56 25.33
C SER A 183 6.42 -3.34 24.62
N TRP A 184 6.42 -4.66 24.71
CA TRP A 184 7.36 -5.51 23.96
C TRP A 184 7.23 -5.33 22.44
N ALA A 185 5.99 -5.42 21.91
CA ALA A 185 5.75 -5.27 20.48
C ALA A 185 6.10 -3.87 19.96
N ALA A 186 5.90 -2.80 20.74
CA ALA A 186 6.34 -1.45 20.40
C ALA A 186 7.87 -1.36 20.26
N ILE A 187 8.62 -1.99 21.17
CA ILE A 187 10.08 -2.06 21.06
C ILE A 187 10.50 -2.87 19.83
N GLN A 188 9.88 -4.03 19.59
CA GLN A 188 10.13 -4.84 18.40
C GLN A 188 9.83 -4.05 17.10
N THR A 189 8.74 -3.28 17.05
CA THR A 189 8.41 -2.41 15.90
C THR A 189 9.46 -1.33 15.66
N VAL A 190 9.93 -0.64 16.71
CA VAL A 190 11.00 0.36 16.60
C VAL A 190 12.30 -0.26 16.11
N LEU A 191 12.70 -1.43 16.65
CA LEU A 191 13.89 -2.14 16.20
C LEU A 191 13.79 -2.61 14.74
N ALA A 192 12.64 -3.15 14.33
CA ALA A 192 12.42 -3.58 12.94
C ALA A 192 12.55 -2.43 11.93
N ILE A 193 12.00 -1.25 12.24
CA ILE A 193 12.12 -0.08 11.38
C ILE A 193 13.54 0.51 11.43
N GLY A 194 14.16 0.55 12.62
CA GLY A 194 15.56 0.97 12.78
C GLY A 194 16.54 0.13 11.96
N TYR A 195 16.44 -1.20 12.03
CA TYR A 195 17.24 -2.14 11.23
C TYR A 195 17.04 -2.00 9.71
N ARG A 196 15.83 -1.67 9.24
CA ARG A 196 15.57 -1.42 7.80
C ARG A 196 15.92 0.00 7.35
N THR A 197 16.37 0.89 8.23
CA THR A 197 16.69 2.28 7.86
C THR A 197 18.18 2.41 7.49
N PRO A 198 18.52 2.94 6.30
CA PRO A 198 19.91 3.06 5.84
C PRO A 198 20.82 3.86 6.78
N GLN A 199 22.13 3.58 6.65
CA GLN A 199 23.22 4.17 7.43
C GLN A 199 23.27 3.78 8.93
N LEU A 200 22.51 2.76 9.35
CA LEU A 200 22.67 2.11 10.66
C LEU A 200 24.12 1.61 10.81
N SER A 201 24.94 2.36 11.55
CA SER A 201 26.41 2.22 11.55
C SER A 201 26.90 1.20 12.58
N LEU A 202 26.39 -0.03 12.48
CA LEU A 202 26.81 -1.18 13.28
C LEU A 202 27.89 -2.00 12.58
N ARG A 203 28.41 -3.04 13.25
CA ARG A 203 29.44 -3.95 12.72
C ARG A 203 28.90 -5.03 11.77
N ASP A 204 27.58 -5.19 11.69
CA ASP A 204 26.94 -6.24 10.90
C ASP A 204 26.83 -5.87 9.42
N SER A 205 26.52 -6.84 8.57
CA SER A 205 26.15 -6.59 7.17
C SER A 205 24.67 -6.20 7.03
N GLN A 206 24.33 -5.50 5.94
CA GLN A 206 22.94 -5.15 5.60
C GLN A 206 22.00 -6.38 5.56
N SER A 207 22.51 -7.55 5.17
CA SER A 207 21.74 -8.81 5.18
C SER A 207 21.34 -9.26 6.59
N VAL A 208 22.24 -9.10 7.58
CA VAL A 208 21.96 -9.41 8.98
C VAL A 208 20.99 -8.40 9.59
N HIS A 209 21.03 -7.13 9.17
CA HIS A 209 20.03 -6.14 9.56
C HIS A 209 18.63 -6.49 9.02
N ILE A 210 18.51 -6.95 7.76
CA ILE A 210 17.22 -7.42 7.21
C ILE A 210 16.69 -8.63 8.00
N GLU A 211 17.53 -9.64 8.27
CA GLU A 211 17.13 -10.81 9.05
C GLU A 211 16.67 -10.46 10.49
N LYS A 212 17.41 -9.56 11.16
CA LYS A 212 17.05 -9.03 12.49
C LYS A 212 15.72 -8.25 12.43
N ALA A 213 15.51 -7.43 11.40
CA ALA A 213 14.26 -6.71 11.21
C ALA A 213 13.07 -7.64 11.00
N ASP A 214 13.24 -8.69 10.19
CA ASP A 214 12.20 -9.67 9.93
C ASP A 214 11.87 -10.49 11.18
N GLN A 215 12.86 -10.78 12.04
CA GLN A 215 12.59 -11.40 13.33
C GLN A 215 11.80 -10.47 14.26
N CYS A 216 12.16 -9.18 14.32
CA CYS A 216 11.41 -8.18 15.07
C CYS A 216 9.98 -7.99 14.53
N LEU A 217 9.77 -8.04 13.21
CA LEU A 217 8.43 -8.05 12.60
C LEU A 217 7.63 -9.29 13.00
N ARG A 218 8.21 -10.50 12.86
CA ARG A 218 7.58 -11.76 13.31
C ARG A 218 7.17 -11.70 14.78
N ASN A 219 8.04 -11.16 15.63
CA ASN A 219 7.78 -10.95 17.06
C ASN A 219 6.55 -10.04 17.27
N ALA A 220 6.53 -8.86 16.65
CA ALA A 220 5.42 -7.90 16.76
C ALA A 220 4.09 -8.45 16.20
N GLN A 221 4.12 -9.25 15.13
CA GLN A 221 2.94 -9.94 14.59
C GLN A 221 2.24 -10.83 15.63
N THR A 222 2.98 -11.43 16.57
CA THR A 222 2.41 -12.35 17.58
C THR A 222 1.47 -11.67 18.59
N VAL A 223 1.36 -10.34 18.56
CA VAL A 223 0.51 -9.53 19.45
C VAL A 223 -0.70 -8.95 18.70
N VAL A 224 -0.76 -9.06 17.36
CA VAL A 224 -1.82 -8.43 16.53
C VAL A 224 -3.24 -8.83 16.95
N SER A 225 -3.48 -10.10 17.29
CA SER A 225 -4.79 -10.58 17.75
C SER A 225 -5.22 -10.00 19.10
N GLU A 226 -4.26 -9.71 19.97
CA GLU A 226 -4.44 -9.07 21.27
C GLU A 226 -4.69 -7.56 21.09
N LEU A 227 -3.96 -6.88 20.19
CA LEU A 227 -4.17 -5.45 19.91
C LEU A 227 -5.58 -5.13 19.35
N VAL A 228 -6.25 -6.11 18.72
CA VAL A 228 -7.63 -5.95 18.22
C VAL A 228 -8.67 -6.08 19.33
N THR A 229 -8.38 -6.83 20.40
CA THR A 229 -9.31 -7.11 21.51
C THR A 229 -9.02 -6.35 22.80
N ARG A 230 -7.85 -5.71 22.91
CA ARG A 230 -7.43 -4.91 24.07
C ARG A 230 -8.25 -3.64 24.24
N ASP A 231 -8.26 -3.11 25.47
CA ASP A 231 -8.80 -1.79 25.79
C ASP A 231 -8.15 -0.69 24.94
N GLU A 232 -8.90 0.37 24.68
CA GLU A 232 -8.59 1.36 23.65
C GLU A 232 -7.43 2.28 24.07
N ASP A 233 -6.23 2.07 23.49
CA ASP A 233 -5.08 2.94 23.66
C ASP A 233 -4.34 3.29 22.36
N LEU A 234 -3.58 4.39 22.41
CA LEU A 234 -2.81 4.87 21.26
C LEU A 234 -1.69 3.89 20.86
N LEU A 235 -1.12 3.17 21.83
CA LEU A 235 0.02 2.27 21.62
C LEU A 235 -0.35 1.09 20.70
N GLY A 236 -1.55 0.52 20.84
CA GLY A 236 -2.04 -0.53 19.95
C GLY A 236 -2.17 -0.07 18.50
N VAL A 237 -2.63 1.17 18.28
CA VAL A 237 -2.67 1.78 16.94
C VAL A 237 -1.26 2.02 16.40
N GLN A 238 -0.35 2.57 17.21
CA GLN A 238 1.03 2.82 16.82
C GLN A 238 1.77 1.53 16.39
N ILE A 239 1.61 0.43 17.14
CA ILE A 239 2.20 -0.87 16.79
C ILE A 239 1.62 -1.38 15.46
N LEU A 240 0.30 -1.35 15.29
CA LEU A 240 -0.34 -1.82 14.05
C LEU A 240 0.08 -0.99 12.82
N LEU A 241 0.19 0.34 12.95
CA LEU A 241 0.68 1.20 11.88
C LEU A 241 2.15 0.94 11.55
N GLY A 242 3.01 0.71 12.54
CA GLY A 242 4.40 0.31 12.31
C GLY A 242 4.52 -1.06 11.64
N ILE A 243 3.68 -2.03 11.99
CA ILE A 243 3.57 -3.32 11.29
C ILE A 243 3.09 -3.11 9.84
N VAL A 244 2.12 -2.24 9.58
CA VAL A 244 1.67 -1.87 8.22
C VAL A 244 2.81 -1.25 7.41
N MET A 245 3.60 -0.33 7.99
CA MET A 245 4.79 0.23 7.33
C MET A 245 5.82 -0.86 7.00
N LEU A 246 6.02 -1.84 7.88
CA LEU A 246 6.93 -2.95 7.64
C LEU A 246 6.43 -3.89 6.53
N PHE A 247 5.12 -4.11 6.40
CA PHE A 247 4.54 -4.89 5.29
C PHE A 247 4.51 -4.16 3.95
N GLN A 248 4.21 -2.85 3.92
CA GLN A 248 4.36 -2.02 2.71
C GLN A 248 5.78 -2.08 2.12
N ASN A 249 6.77 -2.33 2.99
CA ASN A 249 8.19 -2.42 2.66
C ASN A 249 8.69 -3.87 2.59
N SER A 250 7.81 -4.86 2.47
CA SER A 250 8.15 -6.29 2.39
C SER A 250 7.77 -6.88 1.02
N ARG A 251 8.16 -8.14 0.79
CA ARG A 251 7.86 -8.90 -0.44
C ARG A 251 6.37 -9.19 -0.61
N ASP A 252 5.61 -9.22 0.49
CA ASP A 252 4.16 -9.40 0.48
C ASP A 252 3.47 -8.20 1.15
N PRO A 253 2.83 -7.31 0.37
CA PRO A 253 2.08 -6.18 0.91
C PRO A 253 0.63 -6.54 1.31
N LYS A 254 0.12 -7.76 1.03
CA LYS A 254 -1.28 -8.13 1.27
C LYS A 254 -1.70 -8.04 2.74
N PRO A 255 -0.86 -8.39 3.74
CA PRO A 255 -1.20 -8.15 5.15
C PRO A 255 -1.39 -6.66 5.48
N ALA A 256 -0.76 -5.74 4.75
CA ALA A 256 -0.88 -4.31 5.01
C ALA A 256 -2.30 -3.80 4.77
N SER A 257 -3.04 -4.30 3.77
CA SER A 257 -4.40 -3.85 3.45
C SER A 257 -5.43 -4.29 4.48
N VAL A 258 -5.27 -5.48 5.06
CA VAL A 258 -6.14 -5.98 6.16
C VAL A 258 -5.82 -5.27 7.48
N LEU A 259 -4.52 -5.02 7.74
CA LEU A 259 -4.06 -4.40 8.98
C LEU A 259 -4.33 -2.88 9.00
N ILE A 260 -4.22 -2.16 7.88
CA ILE A 260 -4.49 -0.71 7.86
C ILE A 260 -5.94 -0.40 8.17
N GLY A 261 -6.90 -1.08 7.54
CA GLY A 261 -8.32 -0.93 7.87
C GLY A 261 -8.64 -1.28 9.32
N THR A 262 -7.81 -2.13 9.95
CA THR A 262 -7.93 -2.48 11.38
C THR A 262 -7.36 -1.38 12.28
N ALA A 263 -6.19 -0.82 11.96
CA ALA A 263 -5.61 0.32 12.64
C ALA A 263 -6.53 1.56 12.55
N VAL A 264 -7.11 1.83 11.38
CA VAL A 264 -8.09 2.91 11.15
C VAL A 264 -9.33 2.72 12.01
N ARG A 265 -9.91 1.50 12.08
CA ARG A 265 -11.05 1.22 12.97
C ARG A 265 -10.74 1.49 14.45
N LEU A 266 -9.52 1.21 14.91
CA LEU A 266 -9.09 1.50 16.28
C LEU A 266 -8.84 3.01 16.51
N ALA A 267 -8.24 3.70 15.53
CA ALA A 267 -8.10 5.16 15.54
C ALA A 267 -9.47 5.88 15.57
N HIS A 268 -10.49 5.32 14.91
CA HIS A 268 -11.86 5.84 14.93
C HIS A 268 -12.57 5.60 16.29
N ARG A 269 -12.36 4.44 16.92
CA ARG A 269 -12.84 4.17 18.30
C ARG A 269 -12.27 5.18 19.31
N LEU A 270 -10.95 5.41 19.23
CA LEU A 270 -10.23 6.44 19.99
C LEU A 270 -10.57 7.90 19.61
N LYS A 271 -11.47 8.12 18.63
CA LYS A 271 -11.84 9.42 18.07
C LYS A 271 -10.64 10.28 17.60
N LEU A 272 -9.57 9.68 17.09
CA LEU A 272 -8.37 10.44 16.68
C LEU A 272 -8.61 11.39 15.49
N HIS A 273 -9.72 11.21 14.75
CA HIS A 273 -10.21 12.12 13.70
C HIS A 273 -10.94 13.36 14.24
N SER A 274 -11.23 13.44 15.55
CA SER A 274 -12.15 14.41 16.14
C SER A 274 -11.46 15.52 16.94
N GLN A 275 -11.71 16.78 16.58
CA GLN A 275 -11.18 17.96 17.22
C GLN A 275 -11.77 18.15 18.63
N GLU A 276 -13.05 17.83 18.82
CA GLU A 276 -13.69 17.78 20.15
C GLU A 276 -12.99 16.76 21.07
N ALA A 277 -12.56 15.61 20.53
CA ALA A 277 -11.80 14.63 21.29
C ALA A 277 -10.37 15.09 21.58
N ALA A 278 -9.69 15.71 20.60
CA ALA A 278 -8.33 16.24 20.77
C ALA A 278 -8.25 17.30 21.90
N MET A 279 -9.26 18.16 22.03
CA MET A 279 -9.35 19.18 23.10
C MET A 279 -9.44 18.60 24.52
N GLN A 280 -9.68 17.30 24.70
CA GLN A 280 -9.78 16.64 26.01
C GLN A 280 -8.42 16.18 26.56
N PHE A 281 -7.35 16.28 25.76
CA PHE A 281 -6.00 15.83 26.10
C PHE A 281 -5.01 17.00 26.26
N PRO A 282 -3.92 16.84 27.05
CA PRO A 282 -2.84 17.82 27.07
C PRO A 282 -2.24 18.01 25.68
N ALA A 283 -1.82 19.24 25.34
CA ALA A 283 -1.42 19.61 23.97
C ALA A 283 -0.39 18.67 23.31
N ALA A 284 0.59 18.14 24.07
CA ALA A 284 1.56 17.19 23.55
C ALA A 284 0.93 15.82 23.18
N GLU A 285 -0.01 15.33 23.99
CA GLU A 285 -0.74 14.09 23.68
C GLU A 285 -1.74 14.30 22.53
N ALA A 286 -2.41 15.45 22.47
CA ALA A 286 -3.28 15.82 21.36
C ALA A 286 -2.52 15.88 20.02
N GLU A 287 -1.32 16.48 20.02
CA GLU A 287 -0.42 16.52 18.87
C GLU A 287 0.06 15.10 18.47
N GLN A 288 0.45 14.25 19.43
CA GLN A 288 0.84 12.87 19.11
C GLN A 288 -0.34 12.03 18.61
N ARG A 289 -1.57 12.26 19.10
CA ARG A 289 -2.81 11.66 18.60
C ARG A 289 -3.09 12.08 17.15
N SER A 290 -2.97 13.38 16.85
CA SER A 290 -3.08 13.94 15.49
C SER A 290 -2.06 13.31 14.54
N ARG A 291 -0.77 13.24 14.93
CA ARG A 291 0.30 12.57 14.16
C ARG A 291 -0.04 11.11 13.83
N VAL A 292 -0.48 10.34 14.82
CA VAL A 292 -0.86 8.92 14.64
C VAL A 292 -2.07 8.77 13.70
N PHE A 293 -3.07 9.67 13.80
CA PHE A 293 -4.17 9.69 12.84
C PHE A 293 -3.70 10.01 11.43
N TRP A 294 -2.92 11.08 11.24
CA TRP A 294 -2.48 11.50 9.91
C TRP A 294 -1.53 10.48 9.24
N ILE A 295 -0.80 9.69 10.04
CA ILE A 295 -0.08 8.50 9.56
C ILE A 295 -1.07 7.41 9.08
N ALA A 296 -2.13 7.09 9.85
CA ALA A 296 -3.16 6.13 9.45
C ALA A 296 -3.91 6.57 8.18
N TYR A 297 -4.27 7.85 8.09
CA TYR A 297 -4.87 8.47 6.90
C TYR A 297 -3.98 8.31 5.66
N THR A 298 -2.70 8.67 5.79
CA THR A 298 -1.73 8.54 4.69
C THR A 298 -1.65 7.09 4.20
N LEU A 299 -1.44 6.13 5.13
CA LEU A 299 -1.24 4.72 4.79
C LEU A 299 -2.51 4.06 4.19
N ASP A 300 -3.70 4.43 4.65
CA ASP A 300 -4.99 3.93 4.13
C ASP A 300 -5.20 4.36 2.67
N LYS A 301 -5.09 5.67 2.37
CA LYS A 301 -5.23 6.18 0.99
C LYS A 301 -4.15 5.62 0.06
N ASP A 302 -2.89 5.55 0.51
CA ASP A 302 -1.76 4.97 -0.24
C ASP A 302 -2.02 3.50 -0.64
N ILE A 303 -2.48 2.67 0.30
CA ILE A 303 -2.74 1.24 0.05
C ILE A 303 -3.99 1.06 -0.81
N CYS A 304 -5.08 1.75 -0.47
CA CYS A 304 -6.36 1.58 -1.15
C CYS A 304 -6.33 2.06 -2.60
N LEU A 305 -5.60 3.15 -2.92
CA LEU A 305 -5.34 3.52 -4.32
C LEU A 305 -4.59 2.41 -5.06
N ARG A 306 -3.49 1.87 -4.51
CA ARG A 306 -2.72 0.78 -5.12
C ARG A 306 -3.55 -0.47 -5.39
N ALA A 307 -4.31 -0.91 -4.39
CA ALA A 307 -5.17 -2.09 -4.44
C ALA A 307 -6.45 -1.88 -5.27
N GLN A 308 -6.74 -0.64 -5.67
CA GLN A 308 -8.02 -0.22 -6.27
C GLN A 308 -9.23 -0.58 -5.40
N THR A 309 -9.08 -0.44 -4.08
CA THR A 309 -10.11 -0.68 -3.06
C THR A 309 -10.56 0.64 -2.42
N PRO A 310 -11.75 0.73 -1.81
CA PRO A 310 -12.17 1.93 -1.10
C PRO A 310 -11.41 2.08 0.23
N SER A 311 -10.94 3.30 0.51
CA SER A 311 -10.33 3.67 1.80
C SER A 311 -11.33 3.57 2.95
N CYS A 312 -10.86 3.28 4.15
CA CYS A 312 -11.69 3.21 5.36
C CYS A 312 -12.05 4.61 5.92
N GLN A 313 -11.29 5.65 5.58
CA GLN A 313 -11.57 7.03 5.96
C GLN A 313 -12.33 7.80 4.86
N PHE A 314 -13.51 8.31 5.22
CA PHE A 314 -14.20 9.40 4.52
C PHE A 314 -13.57 10.73 4.94
N ASP A 315 -13.52 11.71 4.03
CA ASP A 315 -12.84 12.98 4.31
C ASP A 315 -13.77 13.98 5.02
N GLU A 316 -15.08 13.71 4.92
CA GLU A 316 -16.19 14.46 5.49
C GLU A 316 -16.40 14.18 7.00
N ASP A 317 -15.84 13.09 7.53
CA ASP A 317 -15.91 12.68 8.95
C ASP A 317 -14.71 13.20 9.79
N ILE A 318 -13.86 14.06 9.23
CA ILE A 318 -12.60 14.53 9.83
C ILE A 318 -12.65 16.04 10.06
N ASP A 319 -12.56 16.50 11.30
CA ASP A 319 -12.56 17.93 11.68
C ASP A 319 -11.26 18.40 12.35
N ILE A 320 -10.28 17.51 12.60
CA ILE A 320 -8.96 17.89 13.12
C ILE A 320 -8.12 18.67 12.10
N SER A 321 -7.28 19.58 12.60
CA SER A 321 -6.32 20.32 11.79
C SER A 321 -5.25 19.41 11.17
N LEU A 322 -4.90 19.68 9.91
CA LEU A 322 -3.74 19.08 9.25
C LEU A 322 -2.43 19.47 9.94
N PRO A 323 -1.35 18.66 9.84
CA PRO A 323 -0.08 18.94 10.53
C PRO A 323 0.47 20.35 10.26
N ALA A 324 1.01 21.00 11.29
CA ALA A 324 1.55 22.36 11.17
C ALA A 324 2.71 22.43 10.16
N LEU A 325 2.78 23.49 9.34
CA LEU A 325 3.86 23.64 8.34
C LEU A 325 5.25 23.76 8.97
N ALA A 326 5.35 24.36 10.16
CA ALA A 326 6.55 24.42 10.99
C ALA A 326 6.16 24.10 12.45
N PRO A 327 6.18 22.82 12.89
CA PRO A 327 5.80 22.44 14.24
C PRO A 327 6.92 22.82 15.25
N PRO A 328 6.58 23.22 16.50
CA PRO A 328 7.58 23.74 17.45
C PRO A 328 8.71 22.79 17.83
N ASP A 329 8.49 21.48 17.74
CA ASP A 329 9.49 20.43 17.98
C ASP A 329 10.27 20.02 16.72
N SER A 330 10.03 20.67 15.57
CA SER A 330 10.61 20.37 14.26
C SER A 330 10.34 18.96 13.72
N VAL A 331 9.39 18.22 14.32
CA VAL A 331 9.10 16.83 13.97
C VAL A 331 8.22 16.75 12.71
N GLY A 332 8.57 15.86 11.78
CA GLY A 332 7.98 15.77 10.44
C GLY A 332 8.68 16.65 9.40
N LEU A 333 9.67 17.47 9.79
CA LEU A 333 10.45 18.28 8.87
C LEU A 333 11.58 17.48 8.20
N ILE A 334 11.79 17.73 6.91
CA ILE A 334 13.05 17.42 6.22
C ILE A 334 13.79 18.74 5.99
N TRP A 335 15.08 18.74 6.35
CA TRP A 335 16.00 19.85 6.19
C TRP A 335 17.01 19.55 5.07
N THR A 336 17.50 20.60 4.40
CA THR A 336 18.68 20.51 3.55
C THR A 336 19.95 20.28 4.37
N GLN A 337 21.00 19.68 3.79
CA GLN A 337 22.27 19.39 4.49
C GLN A 337 22.95 20.64 5.06
N ASN A 338 22.74 21.81 4.44
CA ASN A 338 23.25 23.11 4.90
C ASN A 338 22.35 23.79 5.96
N GLY A 339 21.24 23.17 6.36
CA GLY A 339 20.29 23.67 7.37
C GLY A 339 19.49 24.92 6.96
N GLN A 340 19.61 25.41 5.73
CA GLN A 340 19.01 26.69 5.32
C GLN A 340 17.52 26.57 4.95
N VAL A 341 17.09 25.44 4.39
CA VAL A 341 15.72 25.25 3.90
C VAL A 341 15.12 23.98 4.48
N HIS A 342 13.84 24.03 4.84
CA HIS A 342 13.08 22.89 5.33
C HIS A 342 11.67 22.87 4.76
N PHE A 343 11.01 21.71 4.86
CA PHE A 343 9.58 21.59 4.65
C PHE A 343 9.01 20.44 5.49
N ASN A 344 7.73 20.50 5.84
CA ASN A 344 7.07 19.39 6.54
C ASN A 344 6.70 18.28 5.55
N TYR A 345 7.52 17.23 5.52
CA TYR A 345 7.31 16.02 4.74
C TYR A 345 6.02 15.31 5.12
N HIS A 346 5.76 15.16 6.43
CA HIS A 346 4.54 14.51 6.91
C HIS A 346 3.28 15.25 6.43
N ARG A 347 3.29 16.58 6.47
CA ARG A 347 2.22 17.45 5.93
C ARG A 347 2.01 17.26 4.43
N ARG A 348 3.09 17.28 3.62
CA ARG A 348 2.99 17.06 2.16
C ARG A 348 2.50 15.65 1.82
N ARG A 349 2.88 14.62 2.60
CA ARG A 349 2.34 13.25 2.43
C ARG A 349 0.84 13.17 2.68
N VAL A 350 0.31 13.87 3.68
CA VAL A 350 -1.14 13.92 3.95
C VAL A 350 -1.91 14.63 2.82
N GLU A 351 -1.37 15.73 2.28
CA GLU A 351 -1.97 16.41 1.12
C GLU A 351 -1.97 15.51 -0.13
N LEU A 352 -0.89 14.77 -0.37
CA LEU A 352 -0.85 13.79 -1.47
C LEU A 352 -1.84 12.66 -1.25
N ALA A 353 -1.97 12.14 -0.02
CA ALA A 353 -2.93 11.10 0.34
C ALA A 353 -4.40 11.53 0.11
N TYR A 354 -4.71 12.81 0.35
CA TYR A 354 -6.02 13.37 -0.02
C TYR A 354 -6.26 13.30 -1.54
N ILE A 355 -5.28 13.73 -2.34
CA ILE A 355 -5.36 13.67 -3.81
C ILE A 355 -5.47 12.21 -4.29
N GLN A 356 -4.69 11.28 -3.72
CA GLN A 356 -4.81 9.83 -3.98
C GLN A 356 -6.23 9.30 -3.71
N GLY A 357 -6.85 9.73 -2.61
CA GLY A 357 -8.24 9.44 -2.30
C GLY A 357 -9.20 9.93 -3.39
N LYS A 358 -9.05 11.19 -3.84
CA LYS A 358 -9.87 11.75 -4.92
C LYS A 358 -9.59 11.09 -6.28
N VAL A 359 -8.36 10.66 -6.58
CA VAL A 359 -8.04 9.85 -7.77
C VAL A 359 -8.84 8.54 -7.76
N TYR A 360 -8.80 7.80 -6.64
CA TYR A 360 -9.62 6.58 -6.50
C TYR A 360 -11.12 6.88 -6.68
N ASP A 361 -11.63 7.85 -5.93
CA ASP A 361 -13.06 8.15 -5.90
C ASP A 361 -13.62 8.64 -7.24
N LEU A 362 -12.89 9.51 -7.93
CA LEU A 362 -13.35 10.14 -9.18
C LEU A 362 -13.09 9.30 -10.42
N LEU A 363 -12.08 8.42 -10.43
CA LEU A 363 -11.66 7.64 -11.61
C LEU A 363 -11.83 6.13 -11.48
N TYR A 364 -11.66 5.51 -10.30
CA TYR A 364 -11.60 4.05 -10.13
C TYR A 364 -12.77 3.39 -9.38
N SER A 365 -13.50 4.15 -8.57
CA SER A 365 -14.60 3.63 -7.76
C SER A 365 -15.77 3.04 -8.60
N ASN A 366 -16.59 2.19 -7.99
CA ASN A 366 -17.82 1.65 -8.60
C ASN A 366 -18.87 2.74 -8.97
N ARG A 367 -18.63 4.01 -8.63
CA ARG A 367 -19.43 5.17 -9.04
C ARG A 367 -18.80 5.95 -10.20
N SER A 368 -17.47 5.94 -10.38
CA SER A 368 -16.80 6.56 -11.54
C SER A 368 -16.95 5.74 -12.84
N SER A 369 -17.06 4.42 -12.75
CA SER A 369 -17.22 3.54 -13.92
C SER A 369 -18.50 3.78 -14.73
N LYS A 370 -19.46 4.52 -14.17
CA LYS A 370 -20.77 4.87 -14.77
C LYS A 370 -20.78 6.26 -15.42
N VAL A 371 -19.63 6.93 -15.46
CA VAL A 371 -19.48 8.33 -15.87
C VAL A 371 -19.13 8.42 -17.37
N THR A 372 -19.62 9.45 -18.06
CA THR A 372 -19.32 9.67 -19.48
C THR A 372 -17.83 9.94 -19.71
N ALA A 373 -17.30 9.59 -20.88
CA ALA A 373 -15.89 9.81 -21.20
C ALA A 373 -15.46 11.30 -21.08
N GLN A 374 -16.35 12.23 -21.43
CA GLN A 374 -16.11 13.67 -21.29
C GLN A 374 -15.99 14.11 -19.82
N GLU A 375 -16.88 13.62 -18.95
CA GLU A 375 -16.84 13.92 -17.53
C GLU A 375 -15.68 13.19 -16.82
N ARG A 376 -15.28 12.00 -17.29
CA ARG A 376 -14.02 11.37 -16.87
C ARG A 376 -12.82 12.25 -17.22
N GLN A 377 -12.77 12.82 -18.43
CA GLN A 377 -11.64 13.69 -18.81
C GLN A 377 -11.58 14.96 -17.95
N ARG A 378 -12.71 15.62 -17.69
CA ARG A 378 -12.76 16.77 -16.76
C ARG A 378 -12.20 16.45 -15.37
N ARG A 379 -12.47 15.24 -14.86
CA ARG A 379 -11.92 14.77 -13.58
C ARG A 379 -10.42 14.57 -13.64
N VAL A 380 -9.90 13.98 -14.72
CA VAL A 380 -8.45 13.87 -14.96
C VAL A 380 -7.79 15.25 -14.99
N THR A 381 -8.38 16.23 -15.69
CA THR A 381 -7.89 17.62 -15.72
C THR A 381 -7.92 18.30 -14.35
N ARG A 382 -8.98 18.11 -13.55
CA ARG A 382 -9.05 18.64 -12.17
C ARG A 382 -7.99 18.00 -11.27
N LEU A 383 -7.86 16.67 -11.33
CA LEU A 383 -6.88 15.93 -10.54
C LEU A 383 -5.44 16.30 -10.93
N GLN A 384 -5.19 16.58 -12.21
CA GLN A 384 -3.92 17.13 -12.67
C GLN A 384 -3.63 18.47 -11.99
N SER A 385 -4.57 19.43 -12.06
CA SER A 385 -4.39 20.73 -11.42
C SER A 385 -4.21 20.64 -9.89
N MET A 386 -4.73 19.60 -9.23
CA MET A 386 -4.46 19.33 -7.80
C MET A 386 -3.05 18.76 -7.57
N LEU A 387 -2.55 17.91 -8.47
CA LEU A 387 -1.18 17.37 -8.45
C LEU A 387 -0.13 18.45 -8.76
N ASP A 388 -0.38 19.28 -9.79
CA ASP A 388 0.45 20.42 -10.16
C ASP A 388 0.61 21.38 -8.96
N GLN A 389 -0.51 21.83 -8.37
CA GLN A 389 -0.52 22.70 -7.19
C GLN A 389 0.15 22.06 -5.96
N TRP A 390 0.09 20.73 -5.81
CA TRP A 390 0.78 20.04 -4.72
C TRP A 390 2.30 20.07 -4.93
N TYR A 391 2.76 19.89 -6.17
CA TYR A 391 4.18 19.92 -6.53
C TYR A 391 4.77 21.33 -6.43
N GLU A 392 4.03 22.36 -6.89
CA GLU A 392 4.41 23.77 -6.74
C GLU A 392 4.59 24.21 -5.27
N ARG A 393 3.83 23.58 -4.34
CA ARG A 393 3.94 23.83 -2.89
C ARG A 393 5.19 23.18 -2.26
N ILE A 394 6.00 22.43 -3.00
CA ILE A 394 7.29 21.89 -2.54
C ILE A 394 8.39 22.91 -2.87
N PRO A 395 9.27 23.31 -1.92
CA PRO A 395 10.40 24.18 -2.24
C PRO A 395 11.34 23.55 -3.27
N ASN A 396 11.83 24.34 -4.23
CA ASN A 396 12.55 23.85 -5.41
C ASN A 396 13.80 22.99 -5.09
N VAL A 397 14.47 23.23 -3.96
CA VAL A 397 15.60 22.39 -3.48
C VAL A 397 15.19 20.94 -3.17
N PHE A 398 13.91 20.65 -3.01
CA PHE A 398 13.33 19.33 -2.75
C PHE A 398 12.59 18.74 -3.97
N HIS A 399 12.59 19.45 -5.12
CA HIS A 399 12.10 18.93 -6.41
C HIS A 399 12.96 17.74 -6.88
N ILE A 400 12.42 16.95 -7.79
CA ILE A 400 12.93 15.62 -8.14
C ILE A 400 14.30 15.67 -8.83
N GLU A 401 14.62 16.80 -9.46
CA GLU A 401 15.90 17.10 -10.12
C GLU A 401 17.02 17.48 -9.15
N HIS A 402 16.67 18.04 -7.97
CA HIS A 402 17.63 18.68 -7.07
C HIS A 402 17.83 17.93 -5.76
N VAL A 403 16.80 17.22 -5.28
CA VAL A 403 16.74 16.70 -3.91
C VAL A 403 17.92 15.80 -3.51
N ALA A 404 18.47 15.02 -4.45
CA ALA A 404 19.61 14.14 -4.18
C ALA A 404 20.90 14.90 -3.81
N ALA A 405 21.07 16.12 -4.32
CA ALA A 405 22.19 16.99 -3.99
C ALA A 405 21.98 17.80 -2.69
N THR A 406 20.74 17.89 -2.18
CA THR A 406 20.38 18.84 -1.11
C THR A 406 20.07 18.21 0.24
N VAL A 407 19.70 16.91 0.32
CA VAL A 407 19.32 16.24 1.60
C VAL A 407 20.27 15.10 1.99
N GLY A 408 20.30 14.73 3.27
CA GLY A 408 21.10 13.59 3.75
C GLY A 408 20.55 12.23 3.25
N PRO A 409 21.35 11.14 3.18
CA PRO A 409 20.90 9.91 2.52
C PRO A 409 19.70 9.22 3.18
N SER A 410 19.55 9.31 4.51
CA SER A 410 18.33 8.82 5.21
C SER A 410 17.08 9.62 4.82
N GLN A 411 17.20 10.94 4.66
CA GLN A 411 16.11 11.80 4.16
C GLN A 411 15.85 11.55 2.68
N LEU A 412 16.89 11.31 1.87
CA LEU A 412 16.79 11.03 0.44
C LEU A 412 15.92 9.80 0.16
N VAL A 413 16.03 8.76 0.99
CA VAL A 413 15.20 7.56 0.92
C VAL A 413 13.71 7.88 1.14
N GLN A 414 13.38 8.81 2.06
CA GLN A 414 11.99 9.25 2.26
C GLN A 414 11.51 10.13 1.09
N MET A 415 12.35 11.05 0.60
CA MET A 415 12.05 11.88 -0.57
C MET A 415 11.80 11.04 -1.82
N THR A 416 12.58 9.98 -2.03
CA THR A 416 12.39 9.02 -3.11
C THR A 416 11.03 8.32 -3.00
N LYS A 417 10.61 7.92 -1.80
CA LYS A 417 9.26 7.35 -1.54
C LYS A 417 8.13 8.35 -1.74
N MET A 418 8.34 9.64 -1.53
CA MET A 418 7.34 10.68 -1.81
C MET A 418 7.21 10.93 -3.31
N HIS A 419 8.32 11.13 -4.02
CA HIS A 419 8.31 11.31 -5.47
C HIS A 419 7.78 10.05 -6.20
N HIS A 420 8.06 8.83 -5.71
CA HIS A 420 7.46 7.60 -6.24
C HIS A 420 5.96 7.45 -5.91
N ALA A 421 5.44 8.07 -4.86
CA ALA A 421 4.01 8.12 -4.56
C ALA A 421 3.30 9.20 -5.39
N PHE A 422 3.96 10.32 -5.67
CA PHE A 422 3.50 11.33 -6.62
C PHE A 422 3.40 10.75 -8.03
N LEU A 423 4.49 10.12 -8.53
CA LEU A 423 4.49 9.45 -9.83
C LEU A 423 3.40 8.38 -9.94
N LEU A 424 3.16 7.59 -8.88
CA LEU A 424 2.06 6.63 -8.86
C LEU A 424 0.71 7.31 -9.12
N THR A 425 0.49 8.44 -8.45
CA THR A 425 -0.76 9.20 -8.52
C THR A 425 -0.94 9.82 -9.91
N GLU A 426 0.13 10.33 -10.52
CA GLU A 426 0.22 10.77 -11.92
C GLU A 426 -0.14 9.64 -12.92
N VAL A 427 0.58 8.51 -12.88
CA VAL A 427 0.32 7.41 -13.85
C VAL A 427 -1.07 6.79 -13.66
N MET A 428 -1.67 6.92 -12.47
CA MET A 428 -3.04 6.50 -12.21
C MET A 428 -4.09 7.53 -12.66
N ASN A 429 -3.81 8.84 -12.56
CA ASN A 429 -4.66 9.88 -13.16
C ASN A 429 -4.89 9.61 -14.66
N HIS A 430 -3.79 9.36 -15.39
CA HIS A 430 -3.80 9.13 -16.83
C HIS A 430 -4.07 7.67 -17.24
N GLY A 431 -4.02 6.73 -16.29
CA GLY A 431 -4.31 5.31 -16.52
C GLY A 431 -3.18 4.49 -17.15
N ILE A 432 -1.93 4.97 -17.11
CA ILE A 432 -0.73 4.42 -17.76
C ILE A 432 0.19 3.62 -16.81
N TYR A 433 -0.39 3.05 -15.75
CA TYR A 433 0.30 2.30 -14.70
C TYR A 433 0.45 0.81 -15.05
N SER A 434 1.44 0.14 -14.44
CA SER A 434 1.93 -1.20 -14.84
C SER A 434 0.88 -2.31 -14.88
N HIS A 435 -0.13 -2.29 -14.01
CA HIS A 435 -1.18 -3.31 -13.93
C HIS A 435 -2.48 -2.92 -14.65
N ASN A 436 -2.49 -1.84 -15.45
CA ASN A 436 -3.64 -1.51 -16.30
C ASN A 436 -3.68 -2.38 -17.56
N ALA A 437 -4.58 -3.37 -17.60
CA ALA A 437 -4.66 -4.32 -18.72
C ALA A 437 -4.91 -3.66 -20.09
N GLU A 438 -5.68 -2.57 -20.15
CA GLU A 438 -5.96 -1.83 -21.39
C GLU A 438 -4.72 -1.03 -21.86
N TRP A 439 -3.96 -0.43 -20.95
CA TRP A 439 -2.68 0.21 -21.27
C TRP A 439 -1.62 -0.80 -21.73
N VAL A 440 -1.45 -1.92 -21.02
CA VAL A 440 -0.54 -3.01 -21.41
C VAL A 440 -0.91 -3.55 -22.80
N LYS A 441 -2.21 -3.71 -23.08
CA LYS A 441 -2.72 -4.09 -24.40
C LYS A 441 -2.44 -3.04 -25.48
N ARG A 442 -2.54 -1.74 -25.17
CA ARG A 442 -2.17 -0.62 -26.07
C ARG A 442 -0.67 -0.60 -26.39
N ILE A 443 0.21 -0.69 -25.39
CA ILE A 443 1.66 -0.81 -25.63
C ILE A 443 1.95 -2.05 -26.48
N SER A 444 1.26 -3.15 -26.21
CA SER A 444 1.38 -4.40 -26.97
C SER A 444 0.86 -4.29 -28.41
N SER A 445 -0.10 -3.42 -28.72
CA SER A 445 -0.50 -3.14 -30.12
C SER A 445 0.43 -2.13 -30.80
N PHE A 446 0.80 -1.02 -30.14
CA PHE A 446 1.75 -0.03 -30.66
C PHE A 446 3.09 -0.67 -31.05
N SER A 447 3.67 -1.45 -30.13
CA SER A 447 4.97 -2.11 -30.35
C SER A 447 4.93 -3.09 -31.53
N ARG A 448 3.84 -3.84 -31.72
CA ARG A 448 3.64 -4.68 -32.91
C ARG A 448 3.48 -3.85 -34.19
N ALA A 449 2.63 -2.82 -34.19
CA ALA A 449 2.42 -1.96 -35.35
C ALA A 449 3.74 -1.27 -35.80
N THR A 450 4.51 -0.75 -34.84
CA THR A 450 5.81 -0.11 -35.09
C THR A 450 6.79 -1.12 -35.72
N ILE A 451 6.98 -2.29 -35.11
CA ILE A 451 7.88 -3.34 -35.63
C ILE A 451 7.43 -3.83 -37.01
N THR A 452 6.12 -3.98 -37.26
CA THR A 452 5.60 -4.37 -38.58
C THR A 452 5.79 -3.24 -39.62
N SER A 453 5.67 -1.97 -39.25
CA SER A 453 5.97 -0.87 -40.18
C SER A 453 7.45 -0.83 -40.56
N VAL A 454 8.34 -1.04 -39.58
CA VAL A 454 9.79 -1.12 -39.75
C VAL A 454 10.21 -2.31 -40.62
N GLY A 455 9.77 -3.54 -40.31
CA GLY A 455 10.12 -4.74 -41.09
C GLY A 455 9.55 -4.74 -42.52
N ASN A 456 8.55 -3.91 -42.81
CA ASN A 456 8.05 -3.68 -44.17
C ASN A 456 8.86 -2.64 -44.95
N LEU A 457 9.57 -1.71 -44.27
CA LEU A 457 10.46 -0.73 -44.92
C LEU A 457 11.72 -1.39 -45.51
N GLU A 458 12.24 -2.44 -44.88
CA GLU A 458 13.34 -3.26 -45.45
C GLU A 458 13.01 -3.87 -46.83
N ASN A 459 11.72 -3.96 -47.18
CA ASN A 459 11.24 -4.60 -48.42
C ASN A 459 10.66 -3.63 -49.47
N ARG A 460 10.73 -2.30 -49.27
CA ARG A 460 10.26 -1.33 -50.27
C ARG A 460 11.15 -0.10 -50.43
N GLY A 461 11.56 0.17 -51.66
CA GLY A 461 12.07 1.48 -52.06
C GLY A 461 11.05 2.58 -51.78
N PHE A 462 11.54 3.74 -51.35
CA PHE A 462 10.75 4.79 -50.74
C PHE A 462 9.98 5.64 -51.78
N ASP A 463 8.65 5.56 -51.74
CA ASP A 463 7.75 6.59 -52.29
C ASP A 463 7.18 7.42 -51.14
N GLY A 464 7.45 8.72 -51.14
CA GLY A 464 6.76 9.81 -50.42
C GLY A 464 6.30 9.58 -48.97
N ALA A 465 6.86 10.36 -48.03
CA ALA A 465 6.38 10.43 -46.64
C ALA A 465 4.86 10.74 -46.57
N GLY A 466 4.04 9.72 -46.29
CA GLY A 466 2.59 9.88 -46.20
C GLY A 466 1.83 8.62 -45.80
N LYS A 467 0.94 8.76 -44.80
CA LYS A 467 -0.17 7.85 -44.47
C LYS A 467 0.16 6.46 -43.87
N CYS A 468 0.90 6.48 -42.76
CA CYS A 468 0.73 5.50 -41.66
C CYS A 468 0.33 6.18 -40.33
N GLN A 469 -0.39 7.31 -40.39
CA GLN A 469 -0.88 8.03 -39.20
C GLN A 469 -2.27 7.59 -38.73
N ASP A 470 -3.05 6.91 -39.57
CA ASP A 470 -4.35 6.36 -39.17
C ASP A 470 -4.18 5.07 -38.36
N GLN A 471 -4.98 4.91 -37.30
CA GLN A 471 -5.07 3.74 -36.39
C GLN A 471 -4.01 3.61 -35.27
N ALA A 472 -3.14 4.60 -35.05
CA ALA A 472 -2.53 4.79 -33.74
C ALA A 472 -3.53 5.53 -32.83
N PRO A 473 -4.08 4.94 -31.75
CA PRO A 473 -4.90 5.70 -30.80
C PRO A 473 -4.04 6.80 -30.14
N PRO A 474 -4.60 7.98 -29.84
CA PRO A 474 -3.83 9.08 -29.28
C PRO A 474 -3.21 8.70 -27.93
N LEU A 475 -1.99 9.17 -27.70
CA LEU A 475 -1.38 9.15 -26.37
C LEU A 475 -2.23 9.96 -25.38
N PRO A 476 -2.23 9.59 -24.08
CA PRO A 476 -2.92 10.38 -23.07
C PRO A 476 -2.42 11.83 -23.01
N GLU A 477 -3.34 12.72 -22.66
CA GLU A 477 -3.00 14.06 -22.18
C GLU A 477 -2.00 13.93 -21.01
N GLY A 478 -1.04 14.85 -20.89
CA GLY A 478 0.02 14.75 -19.88
C GLY A 478 1.17 13.77 -20.15
N TRP A 479 1.16 12.97 -21.25
CA TRP A 479 2.19 11.95 -21.54
C TRP A 479 3.66 12.39 -21.28
N ASN A 480 4.05 13.56 -21.80
CA ASN A 480 5.42 14.07 -21.65
C ASN A 480 5.78 14.32 -20.17
N HIS A 481 4.86 14.88 -19.38
CA HIS A 481 5.07 15.09 -17.94
C HIS A 481 5.27 13.75 -17.23
N CYS A 482 4.43 12.75 -17.51
CA CYS A 482 4.58 11.41 -16.94
C CYS A 482 5.92 10.75 -17.32
N VAL A 483 6.42 10.97 -18.55
CA VAL A 483 7.74 10.51 -19.00
C VAL A 483 8.86 11.21 -18.23
N ASP A 484 8.77 12.52 -18.04
CA ASP A 484 9.81 13.32 -17.38
C ASP A 484 9.87 13.03 -15.87
N VAL A 485 8.71 12.92 -15.19
CA VAL A 485 8.62 12.49 -13.78
C VAL A 485 9.07 11.03 -13.61
N SER A 486 8.77 10.15 -14.57
CA SER A 486 9.29 8.76 -14.58
C SER A 486 10.81 8.73 -14.65
N ARG A 487 11.41 9.55 -15.53
CA ARG A 487 12.86 9.69 -15.67
C ARG A 487 13.50 10.27 -14.40
N GLY A 488 12.88 11.28 -13.79
CA GLY A 488 13.29 11.84 -12.50
C GLY A 488 13.26 10.79 -11.38
N CYS A 489 12.15 10.07 -11.22
CA CYS A 489 12.03 9.00 -10.23
C CYS A 489 13.09 7.91 -10.42
N MET A 490 13.34 7.48 -11.66
CA MET A 490 14.32 6.43 -11.94
C MET A 490 15.77 6.87 -11.78
N LYS A 491 16.11 8.16 -11.95
CA LYS A 491 17.41 8.72 -11.53
C LYS A 491 17.53 8.73 -10.01
N LEU A 492 16.58 9.40 -9.34
CA LEU A 492 16.52 9.56 -7.89
C LEU A 492 16.57 8.22 -7.14
N PHE A 493 15.95 7.17 -7.70
CA PHE A 493 16.05 5.79 -7.23
C PHE A 493 17.50 5.28 -7.16
N GLN A 494 18.34 5.58 -8.17
CA GLN A 494 19.70 5.06 -8.29
C GLN A 494 20.70 5.80 -7.39
N GLU A 495 20.35 7.01 -6.95
CA GLU A 495 21.14 7.86 -6.06
C GLU A 495 20.77 7.62 -4.58
N ALA A 496 19.53 7.23 -4.30
CA ALA A 496 19.11 6.77 -2.99
C ALA A 496 19.73 5.41 -2.62
N THR A 497 19.99 5.18 -1.33
CA THR A 497 20.49 3.88 -0.86
C THR A 497 19.44 2.78 -1.11
N PRO A 498 19.79 1.67 -1.80
CA PRO A 498 18.85 0.59 -2.06
C PRO A 498 18.27 0.00 -0.77
N THR A 499 16.95 0.08 -0.65
CA THR A 499 16.14 -0.61 0.38
C THR A 499 15.04 -1.41 -0.31
N GLU A 500 14.62 -2.51 0.31
CA GLU A 500 13.60 -3.43 -0.22
C GLU A 500 12.31 -2.70 -0.63
N CYS A 501 11.97 -1.62 0.08
CA CYS A 501 10.84 -0.73 -0.18
C CYS A 501 10.82 -0.09 -1.58
N LEU A 502 11.96 0.35 -2.11
CA LEU A 502 11.96 1.30 -3.24
C LEU A 502 11.47 0.65 -4.55
N ILE A 503 11.61 -0.67 -4.70
CA ILE A 503 11.29 -1.42 -5.93
C ILE A 503 9.79 -1.77 -5.91
N CYS A 504 8.97 -0.73 -5.94
CA CYS A 504 7.52 -0.77 -5.80
C CYS A 504 6.81 -0.48 -7.14
N CYS A 505 5.49 -0.71 -7.20
CA CYS A 505 4.66 -0.63 -8.42
C CYS A 505 4.86 0.63 -9.31
N SER A 506 5.23 1.78 -8.75
CA SER A 506 5.54 2.99 -9.52
C SER A 506 6.89 2.95 -10.23
N HIS A 507 7.90 2.22 -9.72
CA HIS A 507 9.16 2.00 -10.45
C HIS A 507 8.95 1.14 -11.70
N PHE A 508 8.11 0.10 -11.61
CA PHE A 508 7.70 -0.69 -12.79
C PHE A 508 6.90 0.15 -13.78
N SER A 509 6.02 1.02 -13.28
CA SER A 509 5.25 1.95 -14.12
C SER A 509 6.17 2.97 -14.82
N ALA A 510 7.15 3.53 -14.10
CA ALA A 510 8.17 4.42 -14.66
C ALA A 510 8.93 3.75 -15.81
N LEU A 511 9.44 2.54 -15.57
CA LEU A 511 10.17 1.75 -16.57
C LEU A 511 9.30 1.46 -17.80
N ILE A 512 8.04 1.07 -17.61
CA ILE A 512 7.10 0.82 -18.72
C ILE A 512 6.81 2.10 -19.51
N VAL A 513 6.66 3.25 -18.84
CA VAL A 513 6.48 4.56 -19.49
C VAL A 513 7.71 4.95 -20.30
N LEU A 514 8.93 4.83 -19.76
CA LEU A 514 10.16 5.11 -20.52
C LEU A 514 10.34 4.15 -21.70
N LEU A 515 10.14 2.85 -21.51
CA LEU A 515 10.25 1.86 -22.60
C LEU A 515 9.21 2.09 -23.71
N ALA A 516 7.98 2.48 -23.36
CA ALA A 516 6.98 2.88 -24.34
C ALA A 516 7.36 4.19 -25.06
N ASN A 517 7.95 5.17 -24.35
CA ASN A 517 8.47 6.40 -24.96
C ASN A 517 9.60 6.13 -25.95
N MET A 518 10.51 5.20 -25.63
CA MET A 518 11.58 4.75 -26.54
C MET A 518 11.05 4.08 -27.82
N ILE A 519 9.91 3.38 -27.75
CA ILE A 519 9.27 2.74 -28.92
C ILE A 519 8.54 3.78 -29.78
N LEU A 520 7.84 4.73 -29.15
CA LEU A 520 6.99 5.71 -29.84
C LEU A 520 7.76 6.93 -30.36
N ASN A 521 8.88 7.27 -29.71
CA ASN A 521 9.75 8.37 -30.10
C ASN A 521 11.23 7.96 -29.92
N PRO A 522 11.77 7.09 -30.80
CA PRO A 522 13.15 6.58 -30.71
C PRO A 522 14.23 7.65 -30.92
N GLY A 523 13.85 8.86 -31.38
CA GLY A 523 14.75 9.99 -31.65
C GLY A 523 14.74 11.10 -30.61
N HIS A 524 14.08 10.94 -29.47
CA HIS A 524 13.97 12.01 -28.47
C HIS A 524 15.31 12.32 -27.78
N ASN A 525 15.51 13.59 -27.41
CA ASN A 525 16.80 14.10 -26.88
C ASN A 525 17.35 13.28 -25.69
N SER A 526 16.48 12.77 -24.81
CA SER A 526 16.85 11.99 -23.62
C SER A 526 17.10 10.50 -23.89
N ILE A 527 17.10 10.02 -25.13
CA ILE A 527 17.09 8.57 -25.45
C ILE A 527 18.25 7.78 -24.83
N HIS A 528 19.43 8.39 -24.69
CA HIS A 528 20.58 7.76 -24.04
C HIS A 528 20.38 7.57 -22.53
N ILE A 529 19.64 8.48 -21.89
CA ILE A 529 19.26 8.39 -20.47
C ILE A 529 18.23 7.26 -20.32
N ASP A 530 17.21 7.20 -21.16
CA ASP A 530 16.16 6.18 -21.07
C ASP A 530 16.71 4.77 -21.37
N GLN A 531 17.67 4.64 -22.29
CA GLN A 531 18.46 3.41 -22.51
C GLN A 531 19.27 3.01 -21.27
N HIS A 532 19.93 3.95 -20.59
CA HIS A 532 20.75 3.67 -19.39
C HIS A 532 19.89 3.30 -18.17
N LEU A 533 18.79 4.02 -17.94
CA LEU A 533 17.86 3.78 -16.85
C LEU A 533 17.18 2.41 -16.99
N SER A 534 16.74 2.04 -18.20
CA SER A 534 16.09 0.75 -18.45
C SER A 534 17.03 -0.45 -18.27
N VAL A 535 18.27 -0.37 -18.78
CA VAL A 535 19.27 -1.44 -18.58
C VAL A 535 19.61 -1.63 -17.10
N LYS A 536 19.84 -0.55 -16.35
CA LYS A 536 20.08 -0.63 -14.89
C LYS A 536 18.89 -1.21 -14.12
N ALA A 537 17.66 -0.87 -14.51
CA ALA A 537 16.47 -1.42 -13.87
C ALA A 537 16.33 -2.93 -14.12
N LEU A 538 16.63 -3.43 -15.33
CA LEU A 538 16.61 -4.86 -15.61
C LEU A 538 17.68 -5.65 -14.83
N ASP A 539 18.92 -5.14 -14.75
CA ASP A 539 19.98 -5.73 -13.92
C ASP A 539 19.58 -5.78 -12.43
N LEU A 540 18.85 -4.78 -11.95
CA LEU A 540 18.29 -4.77 -10.60
C LEU A 540 17.20 -5.84 -10.39
N PHE A 541 16.29 -6.05 -11.35
CA PHE A 541 15.35 -7.17 -11.29
C PHE A 541 16.10 -8.52 -11.28
N ASP A 542 17.14 -8.67 -12.10
CA ASP A 542 17.94 -9.91 -12.21
C ASP A 542 18.81 -10.16 -10.96
N LYS A 543 18.98 -9.15 -10.11
CA LYS A 543 19.53 -9.27 -8.75
C LYS A 543 18.43 -9.67 -7.76
N LEU A 544 17.25 -9.04 -7.82
CA LEU A 544 16.11 -9.43 -6.98
C LEU A 544 15.65 -10.87 -7.19
N LEU A 545 15.60 -11.34 -8.45
CA LEU A 545 15.16 -12.70 -8.77
C LEU A 545 16.07 -13.82 -8.25
N LYS A 546 17.29 -13.49 -7.80
CA LYS A 546 18.19 -14.42 -7.08
C LYS A 546 17.89 -14.51 -5.58
N ILE A 547 16.97 -13.66 -5.09
CA ILE A 547 16.63 -13.45 -3.69
C ILE A 547 15.13 -13.71 -3.45
N ILE A 548 14.29 -13.43 -4.45
CA ILE A 548 12.83 -13.56 -4.45
C ILE A 548 12.43 -14.61 -5.48
N ASP A 549 12.07 -15.81 -5.02
CA ASP A 549 11.60 -16.90 -5.89
C ASP A 549 10.08 -16.83 -6.07
N ASP A 550 9.62 -15.83 -6.82
CA ASP A 550 8.19 -15.58 -7.09
C ASP A 550 7.87 -15.70 -8.59
N GLU A 551 6.77 -16.38 -8.92
CA GLU A 551 6.40 -16.67 -10.31
C GLU A 551 5.78 -15.49 -11.05
N ALA A 552 4.98 -14.66 -10.37
CA ALA A 552 4.43 -13.45 -10.98
C ALA A 552 5.51 -12.39 -11.20
N PHE A 553 6.51 -12.33 -10.32
CA PHE A 553 7.71 -11.49 -10.46
C PHE A 553 8.59 -11.98 -11.63
N ARG A 554 8.77 -13.30 -11.80
CA ARG A 554 9.40 -13.91 -12.99
C ARG A 554 8.62 -13.56 -14.27
N ALA A 555 7.30 -13.65 -14.26
CA ALA A 555 6.45 -13.29 -15.41
C ALA A 555 6.56 -11.80 -15.76
N LEU A 556 6.51 -10.91 -14.76
CA LEU A 556 6.67 -9.46 -14.93
C LEU A 556 8.05 -9.10 -15.51
N ARG A 557 9.12 -9.73 -15.03
CA ARG A 557 10.48 -9.57 -15.60
C ARG A 557 10.56 -10.03 -17.06
N SER A 558 9.82 -11.07 -17.43
CA SER A 558 9.75 -11.54 -18.82
C SER A 558 9.10 -10.48 -19.73
N VAL A 559 7.90 -10.01 -19.37
CA VAL A 559 7.16 -8.99 -20.13
C VAL A 559 7.95 -7.67 -20.26
N VAL A 560 8.55 -7.19 -19.16
CA VAL A 560 9.37 -5.97 -19.17
C VAL A 560 10.66 -6.17 -19.96
N GLY A 561 11.24 -7.37 -19.94
CA GLY A 561 12.40 -7.73 -20.76
C GLY A 561 12.10 -7.72 -22.27
N GLU A 562 10.98 -8.32 -22.68
CA GLU A 562 10.51 -8.31 -24.07
C GLU A 562 10.23 -6.87 -24.53
N LEU A 563 9.55 -6.06 -23.71
CA LEU A 563 9.28 -4.67 -24.00
C LEU A 563 10.59 -3.87 -24.16
N SER A 564 11.59 -4.12 -23.31
CA SER A 564 12.91 -3.48 -23.40
C SER A 564 13.69 -3.91 -24.65
N GLN A 565 13.59 -5.16 -25.08
CA GLN A 565 14.20 -5.61 -26.32
C GLN A 565 13.58 -4.88 -27.53
N ARG A 566 12.25 -4.78 -27.58
CA ARG A 566 11.52 -4.04 -28.63
C ARG A 566 11.90 -2.55 -28.65
N ALA A 567 12.04 -1.94 -27.47
CA ALA A 567 12.48 -0.56 -27.33
C ALA A 567 13.91 -0.32 -27.86
N GLN A 568 14.86 -1.22 -27.55
CA GLN A 568 16.21 -1.10 -28.09
C GLN A 568 16.27 -1.31 -29.61
N THR A 569 15.49 -2.24 -30.18
CA THR A 569 15.38 -2.43 -31.63
C THR A 569 14.85 -1.18 -32.34
N ALA A 570 13.81 -0.53 -31.82
CA ALA A 570 13.26 0.70 -32.41
C ALA A 570 14.30 1.83 -32.48
N VAL A 571 15.11 1.99 -31.43
CA VAL A 571 16.19 2.99 -31.39
C VAL A 571 17.36 2.63 -32.30
N ALA A 572 17.70 1.34 -32.41
CA ALA A 572 18.77 0.89 -33.32
C ALA A 572 18.42 1.19 -34.78
N VAL A 573 17.20 0.84 -35.21
CA VAL A 573 16.68 1.13 -36.56
C VAL A 573 16.73 2.63 -36.86
N TYR A 574 16.20 3.46 -35.96
CA TYR A 574 16.18 4.92 -36.14
C TYR A 574 17.60 5.53 -36.23
N ARG A 575 18.58 4.97 -35.52
CA ARG A 575 20.00 5.38 -35.66
C ARG A 575 20.59 5.01 -37.02
N GLU A 576 20.26 3.85 -37.59
CA GLU A 576 20.70 3.50 -38.95
C GLU A 576 20.00 4.36 -40.03
N GLU A 577 18.73 4.76 -39.84
CA GLU A 577 18.05 5.74 -40.70
C GLU A 577 18.73 7.13 -40.67
N LEU A 578 19.18 7.58 -39.50
CA LEU A 578 19.92 8.86 -39.36
C LEU A 578 21.30 8.81 -40.02
N LYS A 579 22.03 7.70 -39.89
CA LYS A 579 23.30 7.47 -40.61
C LYS A 579 23.07 7.45 -42.12
N GLY A 580 22.08 6.67 -42.59
CA GLY A 580 21.72 6.56 -44.00
C GLY A 580 21.25 7.88 -44.63
N SER A 581 20.71 8.81 -43.83
CA SER A 581 20.30 10.15 -44.26
C SER A 581 21.35 11.25 -44.02
N GLY A 582 22.55 10.90 -43.52
CA GLY A 582 23.66 11.84 -43.31
C GLY A 582 23.41 12.85 -42.18
N LYS A 583 22.58 12.51 -41.18
CA LYS A 583 22.17 13.37 -40.07
C LYS A 583 22.53 12.77 -38.71
N ASP A 584 23.68 12.11 -38.62
CA ASP A 584 24.16 11.60 -37.34
C ASP A 584 24.71 12.76 -36.49
N VAL A 585 23.98 13.10 -35.42
CA VAL A 585 24.28 14.20 -34.48
C VAL A 585 24.36 13.66 -33.03
N PHE A 586 24.51 12.33 -32.87
CA PHE A 586 24.69 11.72 -31.55
C PHE A 586 26.14 11.85 -31.08
N GLU A 587 26.47 13.01 -30.48
CA GLU A 587 27.75 13.21 -29.81
C GLU A 587 28.00 12.15 -28.72
N ALA A 588 29.24 11.66 -28.66
CA ALA A 588 29.68 10.79 -27.58
C ALA A 588 29.94 11.61 -26.31
N LEU A 589 29.51 11.04 -25.18
CA LEU A 589 29.70 11.51 -23.81
C LEU A 589 30.86 12.51 -23.61
N ASN A 590 30.53 13.68 -23.07
CA ASN A 590 31.35 14.29 -22.03
C ASN A 590 30.49 14.57 -20.79
N VAL A 591 31.13 14.58 -19.62
CA VAL A 591 30.51 14.85 -18.31
C VAL A 591 31.08 16.16 -17.77
N ASP A 592 30.44 16.71 -16.74
CA ASP A 592 30.74 17.99 -16.09
C ASP A 592 30.42 19.24 -16.92
N ASP A 593 29.25 19.83 -16.66
CA ASP A 593 29.26 21.13 -15.98
C ASP A 593 27.94 21.37 -15.20
N VAL A 594 28.03 22.08 -14.07
CA VAL A 594 26.86 22.42 -13.23
C VAL A 594 26.85 23.92 -12.96
N ALA A 595 25.79 24.60 -13.40
CA ALA A 595 25.56 26.02 -13.13
C ALA A 595 24.18 26.22 -12.48
N VAL A 596 24.17 26.34 -11.15
CA VAL A 596 23.00 26.82 -10.41
C VAL A 596 22.97 28.35 -10.50
N GLN A 597 21.82 28.93 -10.88
CA GLN A 597 21.58 30.35 -10.66
C GLN A 597 20.82 30.55 -9.36
N GLU A 598 21.33 31.45 -8.51
CA GLU A 598 20.63 31.89 -7.31
C GLU A 598 19.38 32.70 -7.69
N ALA A 599 18.28 32.43 -7.01
CA ALA A 599 17.10 33.28 -7.00
C ALA A 599 16.61 33.40 -5.56
N ASP A 600 16.81 34.57 -4.95
CA ASP A 600 16.10 34.95 -3.73
C ASP A 600 14.58 34.89 -3.96
N PHE A 601 13.81 34.48 -2.95
CA PHE A 601 12.75 35.30 -2.35
C PHE A 601 11.95 34.52 -1.27
N LEU A 602 11.71 35.18 -0.15
CA LEU A 602 10.76 34.84 0.92
C LEU A 602 10.25 36.17 1.52
N PRO A 603 9.12 36.20 2.28
CA PRO A 603 7.86 35.49 2.03
C PRO A 603 6.62 36.38 2.28
N ALA A 604 5.45 35.98 1.76
CA ALA A 604 4.11 36.33 2.29
C ALA A 604 3.04 35.43 1.64
N GLY A 605 1.99 34.96 2.31
CA GLY A 605 1.65 35.09 3.74
C GLY A 605 0.49 34.16 4.11
N ASP A 606 0.07 34.19 5.39
CA ASP A 606 -0.96 33.31 5.97
C ASP A 606 -2.42 33.64 5.54
N MET A 607 -3.34 32.82 6.10
CA MET A 607 -4.82 32.76 5.97
C MET A 607 -5.31 31.69 4.98
N PHE A 608 -6.33 30.88 5.31
CA PHE A 608 -7.33 31.00 6.38
C PHE A 608 -7.46 29.74 7.26
N GLU A 609 -7.79 29.94 8.54
CA GLU A 609 -8.65 29.02 9.30
C GLU A 609 -10.12 29.43 9.10
N GLY A 610 -11.06 28.48 9.05
CA GLY A 610 -12.49 28.83 9.05
C GLY A 610 -13.48 27.73 8.67
N LEU A 611 -14.07 27.09 9.68
CA LEU A 611 -15.40 26.42 9.69
C LEU A 611 -15.76 25.32 8.68
N GLU A 612 -14.93 25.04 7.68
CA GLU A 612 -15.09 23.91 6.76
C GLU A 612 -13.91 22.94 6.89
N GLY A 613 -14.06 21.70 6.36
CA GLY A 613 -13.15 20.58 6.62
C GLY A 613 -11.69 20.82 6.20
N PRO A 614 -10.73 20.07 6.75
CA PRO A 614 -9.28 20.35 6.67
C PRO A 614 -8.74 20.58 5.25
N PHE A 615 -9.35 19.97 4.23
CA PHE A 615 -8.84 19.93 2.86
C PHE A 615 -9.38 21.02 1.91
N VAL A 616 -10.20 21.96 2.37
CA VAL A 616 -10.82 22.99 1.50
C VAL A 616 -9.79 23.77 0.67
N GLY A 617 -8.60 24.05 1.21
CA GLY A 617 -7.47 24.67 0.49
C GLY A 617 -6.73 23.79 -0.54
N LEU A 618 -7.27 22.59 -0.85
CA LEU A 618 -6.80 21.69 -1.91
C LEU A 618 -7.87 21.49 -3.01
N ASP A 619 -9.14 21.81 -2.76
CA ASP A 619 -10.21 21.63 -3.72
C ASP A 619 -10.36 22.82 -4.67
N GLY A 620 -9.86 22.65 -5.90
CA GLY A 620 -10.08 23.61 -6.98
C GLY A 620 -11.59 23.85 -7.25
N PRO A 621 -11.97 25.08 -7.64
CA PRO A 621 -13.37 25.52 -7.62
C PRO A 621 -14.31 24.68 -8.49
N PHE A 622 -15.41 24.22 -7.87
CA PHE A 622 -16.38 23.32 -8.50
C PHE A 622 -17.32 24.09 -9.46
N VAL A 623 -16.93 24.23 -10.74
CA VAL A 623 -17.81 24.80 -11.78
C VAL A 623 -18.85 23.75 -12.24
N GLY A 624 -19.84 23.51 -11.38
CA GLY A 624 -20.93 22.56 -11.63
C GLY A 624 -21.99 23.12 -12.57
N LEU A 625 -21.93 22.76 -13.86
CA LEU A 625 -23.05 22.93 -14.79
C LEU A 625 -24.02 21.75 -14.67
N SER A 626 -24.92 21.82 -13.68
CA SER A 626 -26.10 20.95 -13.59
C SER A 626 -27.21 21.47 -14.50
N GLY A 627 -27.69 20.63 -15.43
CA GLY A 627 -28.72 21.02 -16.40
C GLY A 627 -29.18 19.84 -17.26
N GLU A 628 -30.29 19.24 -16.83
CA GLU A 628 -31.29 18.49 -17.61
C GLU A 628 -30.87 17.71 -18.88
N LEU A 629 -30.97 16.38 -18.83
CA LEU A 629 -31.89 15.62 -19.71
C LEU A 629 -32.01 14.15 -19.30
N GLU A 630 -33.15 13.79 -18.71
CA GLU A 630 -33.58 12.38 -18.66
C GLU A 630 -34.26 11.99 -19.99
N ARG A 631 -33.97 10.77 -20.49
CA ARG A 631 -34.95 9.70 -20.86
C ARG A 631 -34.50 8.85 -22.05
N GLY A 632 -34.66 7.53 -21.88
CA GLY A 632 -35.21 6.67 -22.94
C GLY A 632 -34.31 5.58 -23.51
N PHE A 633 -34.77 4.33 -23.38
CA PHE A 633 -34.39 3.12 -24.13
C PHE A 633 -32.95 2.58 -23.93
N GLY A 634 -32.69 1.28 -24.08
CA GLY A 634 -33.64 0.16 -24.25
C GLY A 634 -33.04 -1.06 -24.96
N ASP A 635 -32.78 -2.13 -24.20
CA ASP A 635 -32.45 -3.51 -24.59
C ASP A 635 -31.25 -3.84 -25.51
N GLY A 636 -30.48 -4.85 -25.08
CA GLY A 636 -30.13 -6.02 -25.91
C GLY A 636 -28.82 -6.02 -26.71
N MET A 637 -27.78 -6.70 -26.18
CA MET A 637 -27.40 -8.05 -26.64
C MET A 637 -26.24 -8.67 -25.83
N SER A 638 -25.86 -9.91 -26.16
CA SER A 638 -25.13 -10.86 -25.31
C SER A 638 -23.65 -11.08 -25.64
N PHE A 639 -22.90 -11.51 -24.62
CA PHE A 639 -21.71 -12.39 -24.64
C PHE A 639 -21.04 -12.73 -25.99
N MET A 640 -19.72 -12.55 -26.01
CA MET A 640 -18.82 -13.65 -26.40
C MET A 640 -17.68 -13.81 -25.38
N ASP A 641 -17.21 -15.05 -25.26
CA ASP A 641 -16.19 -15.51 -24.31
C ASP A 641 -14.76 -15.23 -24.81
N GLY A 642 -13.78 -15.19 -23.92
CA GLY A 642 -12.45 -14.66 -24.21
C GLY A 642 -11.37 -14.82 -23.13
N GLY A 643 -11.30 -15.99 -22.48
CA GLY A 643 -10.10 -16.50 -21.80
C GLY A 643 -9.23 -15.48 -21.03
N MET A 644 -9.68 -15.07 -19.84
CA MET A 644 -8.91 -14.16 -18.98
C MET A 644 -7.78 -14.92 -18.27
N LEU A 645 -6.53 -14.47 -18.44
CA LEU A 645 -5.43 -14.88 -17.57
C LEU A 645 -5.58 -14.20 -16.21
N ASP A 646 -5.53 -15.00 -15.15
CA ASP A 646 -5.77 -14.50 -13.80
C ASP A 646 -4.53 -13.77 -13.24
N MET A 647 -4.71 -12.54 -12.75
CA MET A 647 -3.64 -11.68 -12.25
C MET A 647 -4.02 -11.02 -10.91
N GLU A 648 -4.52 -11.82 -9.96
CA GLU A 648 -4.71 -11.42 -8.54
C GLU A 648 -3.40 -11.05 -7.80
N PHE A 649 -2.24 -11.04 -8.45
CA PHE A 649 -0.97 -10.70 -7.81
C PHE A 649 -0.75 -9.18 -7.58
N MET A 650 -1.37 -8.30 -8.38
CA MET A 650 -1.22 -6.84 -8.27
C MET A 650 -2.52 -6.11 -7.87
N ARG A 651 -3.28 -6.71 -6.93
CA ARG A 651 -4.35 -6.07 -6.16
C ARG A 651 -4.06 -6.22 -4.65
#